data_AF-A0A2V9B3X3-F1
#
_entry.id   AF-A0A2V9B3X3-F1
#
_cell.length_a   1.000
_cell.length_b   1.000
_cell.length_c   1.000
_cell.angle_alpha   90.00
_cell.angle_beta   90.00
_cell.angle_gamma   90.00
#
_symmetry.space_group_name_H-M   'P 1'
#
loop_
_entity.id
_entity.type
_entity.pdbx_description
1 polymer ?
#
loop_
_entity_poly.entity_id
_entity_poly.type
_entity_poly.pdbx_seq_one_letter_code
_entity_poly.pdbx_strand_id
1 'polypeptide(L)'
;MPEVQTDDPILGKSYSTAILISSFLLMLSLTWALYDEFFGLRPWRSYQLRFADAYSRYLKRGIPKQAAALKAIEDSPRYRGLLQARDAAHEAAKPRVAQIDKEMKFVNLQLGDIGDAFTTARGKVQALTYQLELVPVGSNSRKSREKDVADAKKETYDVELHTTDEKTEKKKLDFDALNELFTSLKDQKANLTLDRVAATKSESDFQAQMDEYKKEQLTGLTDEQLGSLLSAVQHLSIDIHQVNVNPSNVGLNNIGSGGLVDRCQSCHLGMDTKLVPPTMTLTKADLGLARSHDAPFTSHPELELLKIHDTDRFGCSPCHGGNGRAISSVEKAHGRYEHWLWPLYHRDNFEAGCQQCHSADAWTQYAPVLNWGKALYRSRGCIGCHKFEGFDDQPEQLQATHQLVKQLEQQKQDSTLEVPRLNKQADAAPDNETAQKLYAKANNLTVEISNIDAQIEQIDRKAESLYREAKKVGPDLKEVRMKIKKEWIPYWIGHTHEFRPTTKMPQFRLKQEETEAIAAFIWQSALTGPALPSQPAGNAAHGKQLLESRGCLGCHSVGEGSNAIGAEFAANLSRVGEKDKYEYLVRWVHNPRERTRPYCPYEKRDLGPEDYAKRGLPFVFDLDHSRCPNDGHQLQVQQPTVMPNLRLSTEDARDVASYLITLKHADARYAPAPFMDDPSLVAKGKALVKNYGCAGCHEIASLEEEGRIGTEL
;
A
#
# COMPACT_ATOMS: atom_id res chain seq x y z
N MET A 1 -29.72 50.21 79.09
CA MET A 1 -29.88 49.21 78.02
C MET A 1 -30.34 49.96 76.78
N PRO A 2 -29.62 49.94 75.66
CA PRO A 2 -30.25 50.20 74.37
C PRO A 2 -31.07 48.96 73.98
N GLU A 3 -32.35 49.15 73.70
CA GLU A 3 -33.22 48.15 73.07
C GLU A 3 -32.62 47.71 71.74
N VAL A 4 -32.24 46.44 71.64
CA VAL A 4 -31.91 45.81 70.36
C VAL A 4 -33.23 45.37 69.74
N GLN A 5 -33.57 45.99 68.61
CA GLN A 5 -34.72 45.70 67.78
C GLN A 5 -34.89 44.19 67.54
N THR A 6 -36.08 43.70 67.86
CA THR A 6 -36.50 42.30 67.85
C THR A 6 -37.06 41.83 66.49
N ASP A 7 -36.68 42.46 65.38
CA ASP A 7 -37.22 42.13 64.06
C ASP A 7 -36.12 41.63 63.09
N ASP A 8 -35.30 40.66 63.52
CA ASP A 8 -34.52 39.88 62.54
C ASP A 8 -35.46 38.80 61.94
N PRO A 9 -35.86 38.93 60.66
CA PRO A 9 -36.76 37.97 60.01
C PRO A 9 -36.17 36.56 59.94
N ILE A 10 -34.85 36.40 60.13
CA ILE A 10 -34.15 35.12 60.18
C ILE A 10 -34.36 34.43 61.54
N LEU A 11 -34.41 35.18 62.64
CA LEU A 11 -34.61 34.65 63.99
C LEU A 11 -36.10 34.41 64.32
N GLY A 12 -37.01 35.12 63.66
CA GLY A 12 -38.46 35.03 63.90
C GLY A 12 -39.23 34.00 63.07
N LYS A 13 -38.60 33.35 62.07
CA LYS A 13 -39.27 32.39 61.17
C LYS A 13 -38.54 31.04 61.17
N SER A 14 -39.29 29.95 61.32
CA SER A 14 -38.73 28.60 61.23
C SER A 14 -38.41 28.25 59.78
N TYR A 15 -37.12 28.05 59.47
CA TYR A 15 -36.66 27.50 58.19
C TYR A 15 -36.67 25.98 58.16
N SER A 16 -37.11 25.31 59.22
CA SER A 16 -37.09 23.86 59.33
C SER A 16 -37.84 23.18 58.18
N THR A 17 -38.97 23.75 57.74
CA THR A 17 -39.71 23.25 56.58
C THR A 17 -38.95 23.42 55.27
N ALA A 18 -38.32 24.58 55.05
CA ALA A 18 -37.54 24.85 53.84
C ALA A 18 -36.27 23.98 53.76
N ILE A 19 -35.61 23.77 54.90
CA ILE A 19 -34.47 22.86 55.03
C ILE A 19 -34.92 21.42 54.80
N LEU A 20 -36.02 20.97 55.42
CA LEU A 20 -36.56 19.62 55.22
C LEU A 20 -36.90 19.37 53.74
N ILE A 21 -37.57 20.31 53.07
CA ILE A 21 -37.88 20.23 51.64
C ILE A 21 -36.58 20.15 50.83
N SER A 22 -35.59 21.00 51.12
CA SER A 22 -34.30 21.01 50.41
C SER A 22 -33.52 19.71 50.62
N SER A 23 -33.51 19.17 51.84
CA SER A 23 -32.90 17.88 52.16
C SER A 23 -33.59 16.72 51.43
N PHE A 24 -34.93 16.74 51.34
CA PHE A 24 -35.67 15.75 50.56
C PHE A 24 -35.36 15.86 49.06
N LEU A 25 -35.31 17.07 48.50
CA LEU A 25 -34.95 17.29 47.10
C LEU A 25 -33.51 16.84 46.80
N LEU A 26 -32.57 17.07 47.72
CA LEU A 26 -31.19 16.57 47.60
C LEU A 26 -31.10 15.05 47.68
N MET A 27 -31.86 14.42 48.59
CA MET A 27 -31.94 12.95 48.64
C MET A 27 -32.53 12.39 47.34
N LEU A 28 -33.60 13.01 46.84
CA LEU A 28 -34.28 12.56 45.64
C LEU A 28 -33.40 12.75 44.40
N SER A 29 -32.66 13.85 44.30
CA SER A 29 -31.70 14.07 43.22
C SER A 29 -30.51 13.11 43.31
N LEU A 30 -30.01 12.78 44.51
CA LEU A 30 -28.97 11.77 44.70
C LEU A 30 -29.48 10.37 44.31
N THR A 31 -30.68 9.99 44.76
CA THR A 31 -31.30 8.72 44.37
C THR A 31 -31.51 8.65 42.87
N TRP A 32 -31.97 9.74 42.24
CA TRP A 32 -32.12 9.82 40.78
C TRP A 32 -30.77 9.70 40.06
N ALA A 33 -29.73 10.42 40.51
CA ALA A 33 -28.40 10.36 39.93
C ALA A 33 -27.79 8.96 40.04
N LEU A 34 -27.96 8.29 41.18
CA LEU A 34 -27.52 6.91 41.35
C LEU A 34 -28.31 5.96 40.44
N TYR A 35 -29.62 6.13 40.35
CA TYR A 35 -30.45 5.33 39.44
C TYR A 35 -30.01 5.49 37.98
N ASP A 36 -29.81 6.73 37.52
CA ASP A 36 -29.36 7.02 36.16
C ASP A 36 -27.93 6.50 35.92
N GLU A 37 -27.02 6.61 36.89
CA GLU A 37 -25.66 6.07 36.80
C GLU A 37 -25.62 4.55 36.66
N PHE A 38 -26.50 3.83 37.36
CA PHE A 38 -26.53 2.37 37.35
C PHE A 38 -27.36 1.78 36.20
N PHE A 39 -28.44 2.45 35.78
CA PHE A 39 -29.41 1.90 34.83
C PHE A 39 -29.55 2.69 33.53
N GLY A 40 -29.23 3.99 33.51
CA GLY A 40 -29.37 4.87 32.34
C GLY A 40 -28.08 5.08 31.55
N LEU A 41 -27.01 5.53 32.21
CA LEU A 41 -25.77 6.00 31.58
C LEU A 41 -24.82 4.89 31.11
N ARG A 42 -25.02 3.64 31.59
CA ARG A 42 -24.11 2.51 31.35
C ARG A 42 -24.78 1.31 30.68
N PRO A 43 -25.49 1.48 29.53
CA PRO A 43 -26.21 0.38 28.89
C PRO A 43 -25.29 -0.76 28.41
N TRP A 44 -24.01 -0.47 28.12
CA TRP A 44 -23.00 -1.45 27.75
C TRP A 44 -22.83 -2.59 28.77
N ARG A 45 -23.00 -2.32 30.07
CA ARG A 45 -22.93 -3.35 31.12
C ARG A 45 -23.97 -4.45 30.94
N SER A 46 -25.19 -4.06 30.57
CA SER A 46 -26.29 -4.99 30.28
C SER A 46 -25.95 -5.89 29.09
N TYR A 47 -25.32 -5.36 28.04
CA TYR A 47 -24.89 -6.16 26.90
C TYR A 47 -23.86 -7.22 27.29
N GLN A 48 -22.84 -6.87 28.09
CA GLN A 48 -21.82 -7.81 28.57
C GLN A 48 -22.41 -8.92 29.43
N LEU A 49 -23.28 -8.59 30.39
CA LEU A 49 -23.94 -9.57 31.25
C LEU A 49 -24.86 -10.51 30.45
N ARG A 50 -25.64 -9.98 29.51
CA ARG A 50 -26.52 -10.77 28.65
C ARG A 50 -25.73 -11.70 27.73
N PHE A 51 -24.61 -11.22 27.18
CA PHE A 51 -23.70 -12.04 26.39
C PHE A 51 -23.11 -13.18 27.21
N ALA A 52 -22.55 -12.88 28.38
CA ALA A 52 -21.93 -13.87 29.24
C ALA A 52 -22.89 -14.99 29.62
N ASP A 53 -24.15 -14.65 29.95
CA ASP A 53 -25.19 -15.66 30.24
C ASP A 53 -25.54 -16.51 29.00
N ALA A 54 -25.83 -15.87 27.86
CA ALA A 54 -26.21 -16.58 26.64
C ALA A 54 -25.09 -17.50 26.14
N TYR A 55 -23.86 -17.00 26.14
CA TYR A 55 -22.69 -17.75 25.67
C TYR A 55 -22.29 -18.86 26.65
N SER A 56 -22.37 -18.62 27.97
CA SER A 56 -22.19 -19.67 28.98
C SER A 56 -23.19 -20.82 28.80
N ARG A 57 -24.47 -20.50 28.51
CA ARG A 57 -25.49 -21.52 28.23
C ARG A 57 -25.19 -22.31 26.96
N TYR A 58 -24.69 -21.64 25.92
CA TYR A 58 -24.24 -22.29 24.70
C TYR A 58 -23.07 -23.26 24.98
N LEU A 59 -22.01 -22.79 25.64
CA LEU A 59 -20.81 -23.59 25.93
C LEU A 59 -21.13 -24.80 26.82
N LYS A 60 -21.94 -24.62 27.88
CA LYS A 60 -22.39 -25.72 28.75
C LYS A 60 -23.11 -26.84 28.00
N ARG A 61 -23.83 -26.52 26.92
CA ARG A 61 -24.49 -27.53 26.06
C ARG A 61 -23.52 -28.17 25.07
N GLY A 62 -22.48 -27.47 24.65
CA GLY A 62 -21.49 -27.93 23.67
C GLY A 62 -20.45 -28.89 24.26
N ILE A 63 -19.95 -28.62 25.47
CA ILE A 63 -18.91 -29.42 26.14
C ILE A 63 -19.23 -30.92 26.18
N PRO A 64 -20.39 -31.39 26.70
CA PRO A 64 -20.67 -32.82 26.78
C PRO A 64 -20.80 -33.48 25.40
N LYS A 65 -21.22 -32.72 24.37
CA LYS A 65 -21.29 -33.23 22.99
C LYS A 65 -19.90 -33.47 22.42
N GLN A 66 -18.96 -32.54 22.64
CA GLN A 66 -17.59 -32.71 22.16
C GLN A 66 -16.80 -33.76 22.93
N ALA A 67 -16.99 -33.86 24.25
CA ALA A 67 -16.40 -34.94 25.02
C ALA A 67 -16.86 -36.32 24.52
N ALA A 68 -18.15 -36.46 24.17
CA ALA A 68 -18.67 -37.69 23.57
C ALA A 68 -18.09 -37.96 22.16
N ALA A 69 -17.93 -36.92 21.34
CA ALA A 69 -17.34 -37.06 20.01
C ALA A 69 -15.86 -37.47 20.07
N LEU A 70 -15.07 -36.83 20.93
CA LEU A 70 -13.65 -37.18 21.14
C LEU A 70 -13.52 -38.62 21.63
N LYS A 71 -14.33 -39.02 22.61
CA LYS A 71 -14.33 -40.39 23.12
C LYS A 71 -14.67 -41.41 22.02
N ALA A 72 -15.62 -41.10 21.14
CA ALA A 72 -15.96 -41.98 20.02
C ALA A 72 -14.79 -42.13 19.01
N ILE A 73 -13.99 -41.08 18.80
CA ILE A 73 -12.78 -41.14 17.97
C ILE A 73 -11.71 -42.01 18.64
N GLU A 74 -11.50 -41.84 19.95
CA GLU A 74 -10.51 -42.60 20.72
C GLU A 74 -10.88 -44.09 20.86
N ASP A 75 -12.18 -44.38 20.93
CA ASP A 75 -12.71 -45.75 20.95
C ASP A 75 -12.74 -46.42 19.56
N SER A 76 -12.43 -45.67 18.50
CA SER A 76 -12.43 -46.21 17.15
C SER A 76 -11.36 -47.30 16.96
N PRO A 77 -11.64 -48.36 16.17
CA PRO A 77 -10.67 -49.40 15.90
C PRO A 77 -9.36 -48.86 15.29
N ARG A 78 -9.46 -47.82 14.46
CA ARG A 78 -8.31 -47.19 13.81
C ARG A 78 -7.42 -46.45 14.81
N TYR A 79 -7.99 -45.63 15.69
CA TYR A 79 -7.21 -44.90 16.70
C TYR A 79 -6.54 -45.86 17.70
N ARG A 80 -7.27 -46.89 18.15
CA ARG A 80 -6.70 -47.92 19.04
C ARG A 80 -5.56 -48.70 18.37
N GLY A 81 -5.68 -49.00 17.08
CA GLY A 81 -4.60 -49.64 16.31
C GLY A 81 -3.34 -48.78 16.22
N LEU A 82 -3.51 -47.47 15.97
CA LEU A 82 -2.39 -46.52 15.95
C LEU A 82 -1.73 -46.38 17.32
N LEU A 83 -2.52 -46.31 18.39
CA LEU A 83 -2.02 -46.25 19.76
C LEU A 83 -1.15 -47.48 20.09
N GLN A 84 -1.63 -48.68 19.78
CA GLN A 84 -0.87 -49.92 19.99
C GLN A 84 0.43 -49.94 19.17
N ALA A 85 0.39 -49.47 17.92
CA ALA A 85 1.57 -49.41 17.05
C ALA A 85 2.62 -48.41 17.56
N ARG A 86 2.17 -47.24 18.05
CA ARG A 86 3.05 -46.26 18.70
C ARG A 86 3.72 -46.84 19.95
N ASP A 87 2.94 -47.47 20.83
CA ASP A 87 3.46 -48.05 22.08
C ASP A 87 4.48 -49.16 21.80
N ALA A 88 4.22 -50.01 20.80
CA ALA A 88 5.16 -51.02 20.34
C ALA A 88 6.44 -50.41 19.74
N ALA A 89 6.31 -49.34 18.95
CA ALA A 89 7.45 -48.62 18.38
C ALA A 89 8.32 -47.94 19.46
N HIS A 90 7.70 -47.34 20.48
CA HIS A 90 8.39 -46.75 21.62
C HIS A 90 9.19 -47.82 22.40
N GLU A 91 8.58 -48.96 22.74
CA GLU A 91 9.29 -50.03 23.45
C GLU A 91 10.43 -50.65 22.61
N ALA A 92 10.27 -50.72 21.29
CA ALA A 92 11.33 -51.18 20.39
C ALA A 92 12.51 -50.19 20.27
N ALA A 93 12.24 -48.87 20.32
CA ALA A 93 13.26 -47.82 20.21
C ALA A 93 14.04 -47.60 21.52
N LYS A 94 13.38 -47.84 22.67
CA LYS A 94 13.89 -47.65 24.04
C LYS A 94 15.34 -48.10 24.30
N PRO A 95 15.79 -49.32 23.93
CA PRO A 95 17.17 -49.74 24.17
C PRO A 95 18.20 -48.93 23.36
N ARG A 96 17.91 -48.60 22.10
CA ARG A 96 18.81 -47.80 21.25
C ARG A 96 18.85 -46.35 21.71
N VAL A 97 17.71 -45.77 22.09
CA VAL A 97 17.62 -44.41 22.64
C VAL A 97 18.42 -44.32 23.94
N ALA A 98 18.29 -45.28 24.86
CA ALA A 98 19.08 -45.30 26.09
C ALA A 98 20.59 -45.39 25.85
N GLN A 99 21.02 -46.13 24.82
CA GLN A 99 22.42 -46.19 24.40
C GLN A 99 22.90 -44.83 23.85
N ILE A 100 22.13 -44.22 22.94
CA ILE A 100 22.46 -42.93 22.34
C ILE A 100 22.52 -41.84 23.42
N ASP A 101 21.59 -41.81 24.36
CA ASP A 101 21.58 -40.84 25.46
C ASP A 101 22.84 -40.97 26.33
N LYS A 102 23.35 -42.19 26.54
CA LYS A 102 24.62 -42.43 27.24
C LYS A 102 25.82 -41.90 26.44
N GLU A 103 25.88 -42.17 25.14
CA GLU A 103 26.95 -41.70 24.24
C GLU A 103 26.93 -40.16 24.10
N MET A 104 25.75 -39.56 23.94
CA MET A 104 25.58 -38.11 23.92
C MET A 104 26.01 -37.45 25.22
N LYS A 105 25.68 -38.06 26.37
CA LYS A 105 26.14 -37.56 27.68
C LYS A 105 27.67 -37.51 27.73
N PHE A 106 28.35 -38.56 27.26
CA PHE A 106 29.80 -38.62 27.20
C PHE A 106 30.39 -37.54 26.27
N VAL A 107 29.88 -37.40 25.05
CA VAL A 107 30.34 -36.37 24.10
C VAL A 107 30.11 -34.95 24.64
N ASN A 108 28.99 -34.70 25.32
CA ASN A 108 28.71 -33.40 25.94
C ASN A 108 29.68 -33.08 27.09
N LEU A 109 30.09 -34.09 27.88
CA LEU A 109 31.11 -33.93 28.91
C LEU A 109 32.44 -33.51 28.27
N GLN A 110 32.90 -34.23 27.23
CA GLN A 110 34.15 -33.89 26.53
C GLN A 110 34.11 -32.51 25.83
N LEU A 111 32.97 -32.11 25.27
CA LEU A 111 32.78 -30.76 24.73
C LEU A 111 32.86 -29.68 25.83
N GLY A 112 32.40 -30.00 27.04
CA GLY A 112 32.54 -29.14 28.22
C GLY A 112 34.00 -29.01 28.66
N ASP A 113 34.72 -30.15 28.73
CA ASP A 113 36.12 -30.23 29.17
C ASP A 113 37.07 -29.35 28.34
N ILE A 114 36.83 -29.23 27.02
CA ILE A 114 37.67 -28.42 26.12
C ILE A 114 37.11 -27.02 25.85
N GLY A 115 35.88 -26.73 26.28
CA GLY A 115 35.13 -25.56 25.86
C GLY A 115 35.86 -24.24 26.14
N ASP A 116 36.38 -24.08 27.35
CA ASP A 116 37.09 -22.87 27.78
C ASP A 116 38.43 -22.71 27.08
N ALA A 117 39.21 -23.80 26.98
CA ALA A 117 40.50 -23.82 26.30
C ALA A 117 40.36 -23.51 24.80
N PHE A 118 39.39 -24.14 24.13
CA PHE A 118 39.11 -23.90 22.71
C PHE A 118 38.60 -22.48 22.47
N THR A 119 37.68 -21.96 23.29
CA THR A 119 37.16 -20.60 23.15
C THR A 119 38.27 -19.56 23.32
N THR A 120 39.15 -19.77 24.29
CA THR A 120 40.31 -18.89 24.55
C THR A 120 41.30 -18.93 23.39
N ALA A 121 41.71 -20.13 22.96
CA ALA A 121 42.63 -20.32 21.84
C ALA A 121 42.08 -19.72 20.54
N ARG A 122 40.82 -20.00 20.22
CA ARG A 122 40.12 -19.49 19.03
C ARG A 122 39.96 -17.97 19.07
N GLY A 123 39.55 -17.40 20.21
CA GLY A 123 39.41 -15.96 20.36
C GLY A 123 40.73 -15.22 20.12
N LYS A 124 41.84 -15.77 20.63
CA LYS A 124 43.18 -15.22 20.41
C LYS A 124 43.63 -15.31 18.96
N VAL A 125 43.52 -16.49 18.33
CA VAL A 125 43.87 -16.69 16.92
C VAL A 125 43.02 -15.81 16.00
N GLN A 126 41.73 -15.67 16.27
CA GLN A 126 40.82 -14.86 15.46
C GLN A 126 41.10 -13.36 15.61
N ALA A 127 41.37 -12.87 16.82
CA ALA A 127 41.74 -11.48 17.03
C ALA A 127 43.04 -11.11 16.29
N LEU A 128 44.05 -11.99 16.32
CA LEU A 128 45.32 -11.78 15.60
C LEU A 128 45.15 -11.91 14.09
N THR A 129 44.28 -12.82 13.62
CA THR A 129 43.95 -12.96 12.19
C THR A 129 43.24 -11.72 11.66
N TYR A 130 42.28 -11.16 12.41
CA TYR A 130 41.62 -9.91 12.05
C TYR A 130 42.61 -8.73 12.01
N GLN A 131 43.53 -8.65 12.97
CA GLN A 131 44.60 -7.65 12.93
C GLN A 131 45.50 -7.80 11.70
N LEU A 132 45.77 -9.03 11.25
CA LEU A 132 46.53 -9.30 10.01
C LEU A 132 45.76 -8.85 8.75
N GLU A 133 44.43 -9.05 8.71
CA GLU A 133 43.58 -8.65 7.58
C GLU A 133 43.48 -7.13 7.41
N LEU A 134 43.53 -6.37 8.51
CA LEU A 134 43.55 -4.91 8.48
C LEU A 134 44.89 -4.32 7.96
N VAL A 135 45.95 -5.13 7.84
CA VAL A 135 47.24 -4.66 7.31
C VAL A 135 47.23 -4.71 5.78
N PRO A 136 47.46 -3.57 5.08
CA PRO A 136 47.53 -3.53 3.63
C PRO A 136 48.53 -4.54 3.05
N VAL A 137 48.14 -5.18 1.95
CA VAL A 137 48.99 -6.14 1.23
C VAL A 137 50.25 -5.43 0.73
N GLY A 138 51.43 -5.87 1.18
CA GLY A 138 52.73 -5.27 0.84
C GLY A 138 53.40 -4.45 1.96
N SER A 139 52.76 -4.26 3.11
CA SER A 139 53.37 -3.60 4.28
C SER A 139 54.47 -4.44 4.93
N ASN A 140 55.56 -3.79 5.36
CA ASN A 140 56.65 -4.41 6.14
C ASN A 140 56.17 -5.01 7.48
N SER A 141 55.03 -4.54 8.03
CA SER A 141 54.47 -5.06 9.28
C SER A 141 53.70 -6.39 9.12
N ARG A 142 53.37 -6.80 7.89
CA ARG A 142 52.54 -7.99 7.63
C ARG A 142 53.22 -9.30 8.07
N LYS A 143 54.52 -9.46 7.80
CA LYS A 143 55.31 -10.64 8.21
C LYS A 143 55.36 -10.82 9.73
N SER A 144 55.37 -9.72 10.49
CA SER A 144 55.31 -9.79 11.96
C SER A 144 53.96 -10.32 12.43
N ARG A 145 52.86 -9.85 11.82
CA ARG A 145 51.50 -10.29 12.16
C ARG A 145 51.22 -11.73 11.75
N GLU A 146 51.78 -12.19 10.64
CA GLU A 146 51.75 -13.61 10.24
C GLU A 146 52.46 -14.50 11.27
N LYS A 147 53.59 -14.04 11.81
CA LYS A 147 54.30 -14.73 12.90
C LYS A 147 53.47 -14.75 14.19
N ASP A 148 52.85 -13.64 14.58
CA ASP A 148 52.00 -13.58 15.79
C ASP A 148 50.86 -14.60 15.73
N VAL A 149 50.21 -14.76 14.58
CA VAL A 149 49.17 -15.79 14.35
C VAL A 149 49.76 -17.20 14.44
N ALA A 150 50.93 -17.44 13.84
CA ALA A 150 51.59 -18.75 13.87
C ALA A 150 52.06 -19.14 15.28
N ASP A 151 52.52 -18.18 16.08
CA ASP A 151 52.93 -18.40 17.46
C ASP A 151 51.71 -18.65 18.36
N ALA A 152 50.62 -17.90 18.16
CA ALA A 152 49.36 -18.14 18.89
C ALA A 152 48.74 -19.52 18.59
N LYS A 153 48.91 -20.05 17.38
CA LYS A 153 48.46 -21.41 17.04
C LYS A 153 49.27 -22.51 17.76
N LYS A 154 50.54 -22.26 18.06
CA LYS A 154 51.45 -23.21 18.73
C LYS A 154 51.39 -23.16 20.26
N GLU A 155 50.68 -22.18 20.82
CA GLU A 155 50.45 -22.10 22.25
C GLU A 155 49.63 -23.30 22.72
N THR A 156 50.02 -23.89 23.84
CA THR A 156 49.39 -25.09 24.38
C THR A 156 48.52 -24.75 25.57
N TYR A 157 47.35 -25.39 25.65
CA TYR A 157 46.36 -25.24 26.70
C TYR A 157 46.20 -26.55 27.45
N ASP A 158 46.17 -26.48 28.77
CA ASP A 158 45.88 -27.63 29.63
C ASP A 158 44.37 -27.94 29.60
N VAL A 159 44.02 -29.17 29.21
CA VAL A 159 42.64 -29.68 29.23
C VAL A 159 42.56 -30.97 30.06
N GLU A 160 41.50 -31.11 30.84
CA GLU A 160 41.19 -32.32 31.61
C GLU A 160 40.07 -33.09 30.90
N LEU A 161 40.42 -34.09 30.10
CA LEU A 161 39.46 -34.84 29.29
C LEU A 161 38.93 -36.06 30.03
N HIS A 162 37.61 -36.21 30.09
CA HIS A 162 36.98 -37.44 30.56
C HIS A 162 37.22 -38.61 29.60
N THR A 163 37.63 -39.76 30.14
CA THR A 163 37.79 -41.04 29.43
C THR A 163 36.56 -41.94 29.59
N THR A 164 36.49 -43.00 28.77
CA THR A 164 35.37 -43.95 28.79
C THR A 164 35.18 -44.69 30.12
N ASP A 165 36.18 -44.67 31.01
CA ASP A 165 36.16 -45.28 32.35
C ASP A 165 35.83 -44.28 33.47
N GLU A 166 35.24 -43.12 33.14
CA GLU A 166 34.88 -42.03 34.08
C GLU A 166 36.08 -41.42 34.84
N LYS A 167 37.29 -41.54 34.30
CA LYS A 167 38.51 -40.89 34.82
C LYS A 167 38.87 -39.68 33.97
N THR A 168 39.58 -38.71 34.52
CA THR A 168 40.10 -37.56 33.77
C THR A 168 41.57 -37.76 33.42
N GLU A 169 41.94 -37.38 32.20
CA GLU A 169 43.32 -37.38 31.70
C GLU A 169 43.74 -35.95 31.35
N LYS A 170 44.87 -35.49 31.89
CA LYS A 170 45.43 -34.17 31.57
C LYS A 170 46.18 -34.22 30.25
N LYS A 171 45.79 -33.39 29.29
CA LYS A 171 46.49 -33.21 28.02
C LYS A 171 46.81 -31.75 27.76
N LYS A 172 47.94 -31.51 27.11
CA LYS A 172 48.29 -30.22 26.54
C LYS A 172 48.01 -30.25 25.05
N LEU A 173 47.08 -29.41 24.60
CA LEU A 173 46.67 -29.34 23.20
C LEU A 173 46.94 -27.93 22.65
N ASP A 174 47.42 -27.87 21.42
CA ASP A 174 47.54 -26.61 20.67
C ASP A 174 46.21 -26.26 19.97
N PHE A 175 46.17 -25.13 19.28
CA PHE A 175 44.93 -24.67 18.63
C PHE A 175 44.42 -25.67 17.57
N ASP A 176 45.32 -26.23 16.76
CA ASP A 176 44.93 -27.13 15.67
C ASP A 176 44.37 -28.44 16.25
N ALA A 177 45.00 -29.01 17.28
CA ALA A 177 44.50 -30.20 17.99
C ALA A 177 43.17 -29.95 18.73
N LEU A 178 42.99 -28.79 19.37
CA LEU A 178 41.72 -28.41 20.00
C LEU A 178 40.61 -28.26 18.96
N ASN A 179 40.92 -27.67 17.81
CA ASN A 179 39.96 -27.46 16.74
C ASN A 179 39.53 -28.78 16.09
N GLU A 180 40.46 -29.70 15.83
CA GLU A 180 40.15 -31.04 15.33
C GLU A 180 39.29 -31.83 16.32
N LEU A 181 39.64 -31.82 17.60
CA LEU A 181 38.90 -32.52 18.66
C LEU A 181 37.48 -31.94 18.82
N PHE A 182 37.35 -30.61 18.88
CA PHE A 182 36.04 -29.95 18.98
C PHE A 182 35.16 -30.27 17.77
N THR A 183 35.74 -30.24 16.56
CA THR A 183 35.01 -30.56 15.32
C THR A 183 34.54 -32.02 15.32
N SER A 184 35.43 -32.96 15.66
CA SER A 184 35.10 -34.38 15.77
C SER A 184 33.98 -34.64 16.79
N LEU A 185 34.04 -34.03 17.97
CA LEU A 185 33.00 -34.18 19.00
C LEU A 185 31.66 -33.56 18.56
N LYS A 186 31.70 -32.44 17.83
CA LYS A 186 30.49 -31.84 17.23
C LYS A 186 29.88 -32.75 16.17
N ASP A 187 30.68 -33.35 15.31
CA ASP A 187 30.23 -34.27 14.28
C ASP A 187 29.65 -35.55 14.90
N GLN A 188 30.29 -36.09 15.93
CA GLN A 188 29.76 -37.21 16.70
C GLN A 188 28.41 -36.87 17.35
N LYS A 189 28.30 -35.71 18.01
CA LYS A 189 27.03 -35.24 18.58
C LYS A 189 25.95 -35.09 17.52
N ALA A 190 26.29 -34.55 16.35
CA ALA A 190 25.37 -34.41 15.23
C ALA A 190 24.87 -35.78 14.75
N ASN A 191 25.78 -36.74 14.53
CA ASN A 191 25.44 -38.10 14.14
C ASN A 191 24.56 -38.80 15.17
N LEU A 192 24.88 -38.70 16.47
CA LEU A 192 24.07 -39.26 17.55
C LEU A 192 22.67 -38.63 17.61
N THR A 193 22.56 -37.33 17.32
CA THR A 193 21.27 -36.64 17.25
C THR A 193 20.43 -37.18 16.07
N LEU A 194 21.05 -37.37 14.91
CA LEU A 194 20.41 -37.96 13.72
C LEU A 194 19.98 -39.40 13.98
N ASP A 195 20.82 -40.20 14.63
CA ASP A 195 20.53 -41.57 15.03
C ASP A 195 19.35 -41.63 16.01
N ARG A 196 19.26 -40.68 16.95
CA ARG A 196 18.15 -40.60 17.89
C ARG A 196 16.83 -40.31 17.17
N VAL A 197 16.86 -39.35 16.23
CA VAL A 197 15.69 -39.05 15.37
C VAL A 197 15.30 -40.27 14.53
N ALA A 198 16.27 -40.97 13.96
CA ALA A 198 16.01 -42.19 13.19
C ALA A 198 15.42 -43.32 14.06
N ALA A 199 15.90 -43.48 15.29
CA ALA A 199 15.42 -44.47 16.24
C ALA A 199 13.98 -44.19 16.72
N THR A 200 13.61 -42.93 16.92
CA THR A 200 12.26 -42.54 17.35
C THR A 200 11.30 -42.25 16.19
N LYS A 201 11.75 -42.38 14.94
CA LYS A 201 10.97 -41.99 13.76
C LYS A 201 9.61 -42.69 13.70
N SER A 202 9.59 -44.01 13.89
CA SER A 202 8.35 -44.79 13.84
C SER A 202 7.35 -44.37 14.92
N GLU A 203 7.84 -44.07 16.13
CA GLU A 203 6.99 -43.57 17.22
C GLU A 203 6.39 -42.21 16.86
N SER A 204 7.21 -41.27 16.37
CA SER A 204 6.73 -39.94 15.96
C SER A 204 5.77 -40.02 14.77
N ASP A 205 6.01 -40.93 13.82
CA ASP A 205 5.16 -41.12 12.65
C ASP A 205 3.76 -41.64 13.07
N PHE A 206 3.69 -42.57 14.02
CA PHE A 206 2.40 -43.03 14.56
C PHE A 206 1.71 -41.97 15.41
N GLN A 207 2.45 -41.20 16.21
CA GLN A 207 1.89 -40.08 16.97
C GLN A 207 1.31 -39.01 16.02
N ALA A 208 2.04 -38.65 14.97
CA ALA A 208 1.54 -37.71 13.95
C ALA A 208 0.28 -38.23 13.25
N GLN A 209 0.22 -39.53 12.92
CA GLN A 209 -0.99 -40.14 12.35
C GLN A 209 -2.18 -40.11 13.32
N MET A 210 -1.95 -40.27 14.62
CA MET A 210 -3.01 -40.16 15.63
C MET A 210 -3.54 -38.74 15.74
N ASP A 211 -2.64 -37.75 15.76
CA ASP A 211 -3.00 -36.33 15.86
C ASP A 211 -3.73 -35.86 14.60
N GLU A 212 -3.27 -36.27 13.41
CA GLU A 212 -3.95 -35.97 12.14
C GLU A 212 -5.31 -36.66 12.10
N TYR A 213 -5.43 -37.93 12.52
CA TYR A 213 -6.72 -38.62 12.57
C TYR A 213 -7.70 -37.93 13.52
N LYS A 214 -7.23 -37.48 14.69
CA LYS A 214 -8.05 -36.68 15.62
C LYS A 214 -8.50 -35.37 14.97
N LYS A 215 -7.60 -34.66 14.29
CA LYS A 215 -7.89 -33.39 13.62
C LYS A 215 -8.85 -33.54 12.43
N GLU A 216 -8.73 -34.60 11.64
CA GLU A 216 -9.61 -34.90 10.51
C GLU A 216 -11.04 -35.25 10.97
N GLN A 217 -11.17 -35.95 12.09
CA GLN A 217 -12.46 -36.44 12.58
C GLN A 217 -13.16 -35.46 13.54
N LEU A 218 -12.40 -34.65 14.28
CA LEU A 218 -12.97 -33.68 15.21
C LEU A 218 -13.31 -32.38 14.47
N THR A 219 -14.58 -32.00 14.51
CA THR A 219 -15.05 -30.73 13.95
C THR A 219 -15.15 -29.68 15.06
N GLY A 220 -14.38 -28.59 14.94
CA GLY A 220 -14.40 -27.47 15.88
C GLY A 220 -13.47 -27.63 17.10
N LEU A 221 -13.79 -26.92 18.19
CA LEU A 221 -12.98 -26.89 19.41
C LEU A 221 -13.14 -28.16 20.26
N THR A 222 -12.09 -28.53 21.01
CA THR A 222 -12.12 -29.62 21.99
C THR A 222 -12.96 -29.27 23.22
N ASP A 223 -13.35 -30.28 23.99
CA ASP A 223 -14.07 -30.09 25.25
C ASP A 223 -13.25 -29.31 26.29
N GLU A 224 -11.93 -29.55 26.37
CA GLU A 224 -11.01 -28.76 27.21
C GLU A 224 -10.96 -27.27 26.80
N GLN A 225 -10.91 -27.01 25.49
CA GLN A 225 -10.94 -25.64 24.95
C GLN A 225 -12.27 -24.95 25.25
N LEU A 226 -13.39 -25.64 25.05
CA LEU A 226 -14.72 -25.14 25.39
C LEU A 226 -14.88 -24.90 26.90
N GLY A 227 -14.30 -25.77 27.74
CA GLY A 227 -14.29 -25.61 29.20
C GLY A 227 -13.47 -24.40 29.64
N SER A 228 -12.32 -24.17 29.01
CA SER A 228 -11.49 -22.98 29.24
C SER A 228 -12.23 -21.70 28.85
N LEU A 229 -12.91 -21.70 27.70
CA LEU A 229 -13.76 -20.59 27.27
C LEU A 229 -14.92 -20.35 28.24
N LEU A 230 -15.57 -21.41 28.74
CA LEU A 230 -16.64 -21.27 29.72
C LEU A 230 -16.13 -20.61 31.00
N SER A 231 -14.96 -21.03 31.49
CA SER A 231 -14.33 -20.41 32.66
C SER A 231 -14.03 -18.93 32.42
N ALA A 232 -13.46 -18.58 31.25
CA ALA A 232 -13.16 -17.20 30.89
C ALA A 232 -14.42 -16.32 30.84
N VAL A 233 -15.52 -16.83 30.26
CA VAL A 233 -16.79 -16.10 30.16
C VAL A 233 -17.49 -15.96 31.52
N GLN A 234 -17.40 -16.96 32.39
CA GLN A 234 -17.97 -16.89 33.74
C GLN A 234 -17.24 -15.90 34.65
N HIS A 235 -15.96 -15.66 34.39
CA HIS A 235 -15.12 -14.68 35.10
C HIS A 235 -14.86 -13.43 34.26
N LEU A 236 -15.71 -13.17 33.26
CA LEU A 236 -15.60 -11.99 32.40
C LEU A 236 -15.69 -10.71 33.24
N SER A 237 -14.69 -9.84 33.14
CA SER A 237 -14.73 -8.54 33.80
C SER A 237 -15.65 -7.57 33.04
N ILE A 238 -16.52 -6.88 33.77
CA ILE A 238 -17.51 -5.97 33.19
C ILE A 238 -16.91 -4.56 33.10
N ASP A 239 -16.10 -4.36 32.06
CA ASP A 239 -15.33 -3.15 31.83
C ASP A 239 -15.52 -2.60 30.42
N ILE A 240 -15.17 -1.32 30.22
CA ILE A 240 -15.15 -0.71 28.90
C ILE A 240 -13.95 -1.27 28.14
N HIS A 241 -14.20 -2.00 27.06
CA HIS A 241 -13.14 -2.37 26.13
C HIS A 241 -12.82 -1.14 25.29
N GLN A 242 -11.61 -0.61 25.43
CA GLN A 242 -11.15 0.56 24.70
C GLN A 242 -9.91 0.24 23.88
N VAL A 243 -10.01 0.45 22.58
CA VAL A 243 -8.90 0.37 21.64
C VAL A 243 -8.50 1.79 21.24
N ASN A 244 -7.22 2.12 21.41
CA ASN A 244 -6.65 3.38 20.94
C ASN A 244 -5.99 3.11 19.59
N VAL A 245 -6.69 3.49 18.54
CA VAL A 245 -6.25 3.33 17.16
C VAL A 245 -5.35 4.52 16.81
N ASN A 246 -4.06 4.27 16.77
CA ASN A 246 -3.05 5.27 16.44
C ASN A 246 -2.12 4.73 15.35
N PRO A 247 -2.53 4.77 14.07
CA PRO A 247 -1.71 4.26 13.00
C PRO A 247 -0.46 5.15 12.87
N SER A 248 0.71 4.52 12.97
CA SER A 248 1.99 5.18 12.75
C SER A 248 2.06 5.72 11.31
N ASN A 249 2.19 7.04 11.16
CA ASN A 249 2.50 7.75 9.92
C ASN A 249 1.42 7.81 8.82
N VAL A 250 0.16 7.46 9.11
CA VAL A 250 -0.96 7.69 8.20
C VAL A 250 -2.02 8.44 8.99
N GLY A 251 -2.25 9.71 8.66
CA GLY A 251 -3.46 10.38 9.12
C GLY A 251 -4.63 9.58 8.56
N LEU A 252 -5.43 8.94 9.43
CA LEU A 252 -6.69 8.38 8.98
C LEU A 252 -7.53 9.54 8.48
N ASN A 253 -7.96 9.47 7.21
CA ASN A 253 -8.87 10.47 6.67
C ASN A 253 -10.03 10.65 7.66
N ASN A 254 -10.25 11.91 8.07
CA ASN A 254 -11.32 12.34 8.96
C ASN A 254 -11.08 12.27 10.47
N ILE A 255 -9.88 11.90 10.92
CA ILE A 255 -9.51 11.91 12.33
C ILE A 255 -8.12 12.52 12.39
N GLY A 256 -8.05 13.82 12.73
CA GLY A 256 -6.77 14.53 12.82
C GLY A 256 -5.76 13.85 13.77
N SER A 257 -4.65 14.52 14.05
CA SER A 257 -3.47 14.01 14.78
C SER A 257 -3.70 13.43 16.20
N GLY A 258 -4.94 13.39 16.71
CA GLY A 258 -5.30 12.96 18.06
C GLY A 258 -5.56 11.46 18.26
N GLY A 259 -5.46 10.64 17.21
CA GLY A 259 -5.80 9.21 17.28
C GLY A 259 -7.30 8.94 17.45
N LEU A 260 -7.74 7.74 17.09
CA LEU A 260 -9.14 7.31 17.21
C LEU A 260 -9.30 6.41 18.45
N VAL A 261 -10.37 6.63 19.21
CA VAL A 261 -10.73 5.78 20.35
C VAL A 261 -11.98 4.99 19.99
N ASP A 262 -11.86 3.67 19.98
CA ASP A 262 -12.93 2.73 19.70
C ASP A 262 -13.33 1.96 20.96
N ARG A 263 -14.63 1.83 21.21
CA ARG A 263 -15.22 1.10 22.34
C ARG A 263 -16.33 0.17 21.90
N CYS A 264 -16.43 -0.16 20.61
CA CYS A 264 -17.56 -0.92 20.05
C CYS A 264 -17.67 -2.32 20.66
N GLN A 265 -16.55 -2.98 20.94
CA GLN A 265 -16.49 -4.29 21.60
C GLN A 265 -17.02 -4.27 23.05
N SER A 266 -17.24 -3.10 23.66
CA SER A 266 -17.92 -3.01 24.96
C SER A 266 -19.37 -3.52 24.89
N CYS A 267 -20.01 -3.43 23.72
CA CYS A 267 -21.34 -3.98 23.45
C CYS A 267 -21.29 -5.18 22.49
N HIS A 268 -20.37 -5.18 21.52
CA HIS A 268 -20.28 -6.18 20.44
C HIS A 268 -19.34 -7.36 20.78
N LEU A 269 -19.53 -7.99 21.93
CA LEU A 269 -18.62 -9.03 22.45
C LEU A 269 -18.50 -10.28 21.56
N GLY A 270 -19.49 -10.55 20.71
CA GLY A 270 -19.42 -11.66 19.75
C GLY A 270 -18.32 -11.49 18.69
N MET A 271 -17.83 -10.25 18.52
CA MET A 271 -16.77 -9.88 17.59
C MET A 271 -15.38 -9.86 18.24
N ASP A 272 -15.30 -10.02 19.56
CA ASP A 272 -14.03 -10.07 20.28
C ASP A 272 -13.39 -11.45 20.10
N THR A 273 -12.29 -11.49 19.34
CA THR A 273 -11.57 -12.72 19.00
C THR A 273 -10.90 -13.38 20.22
N LYS A 274 -10.74 -12.65 21.34
CA LYS A 274 -10.29 -13.24 22.62
C LYS A 274 -11.39 -14.00 23.35
N LEU A 275 -12.65 -13.60 23.16
CA LEU A 275 -13.81 -14.26 23.77
C LEU A 275 -14.42 -15.33 22.86
N VAL A 276 -14.44 -15.07 21.56
CA VAL A 276 -14.99 -15.94 20.54
C VAL A 276 -13.90 -16.21 19.50
N PRO A 277 -13.22 -17.36 19.59
CA PRO A 277 -12.13 -17.68 18.67
C PRO A 277 -12.61 -17.65 17.22
N PRO A 278 -11.76 -17.22 16.25
CA PRO A 278 -12.14 -17.14 14.83
C PRO A 278 -12.39 -18.50 14.17
N THR A 279 -12.14 -19.61 14.87
CA THR A 279 -12.56 -20.97 14.46
C THR A 279 -14.00 -21.29 14.81
N MET A 280 -14.71 -20.35 15.44
CA MET A 280 -16.07 -20.49 15.89
C MET A 280 -16.92 -19.32 15.37
N THR A 281 -18.13 -19.63 14.92
CA THR A 281 -19.11 -18.62 14.48
C THR A 281 -20.32 -18.68 15.39
N LEU A 282 -20.65 -17.56 16.03
CA LEU A 282 -21.86 -17.41 16.82
C LEU A 282 -22.95 -16.72 16.00
N THR A 283 -24.08 -17.41 15.85
CA THR A 283 -25.31 -16.79 15.34
C THR A 283 -26.28 -16.48 16.47
N LYS A 284 -27.29 -15.66 16.18
CA LYS A 284 -28.41 -15.44 17.10
C LYS A 284 -29.11 -16.74 17.47
N ALA A 285 -29.21 -17.69 16.54
CA ALA A 285 -29.88 -18.96 16.79
C ALA A 285 -29.12 -19.81 17.81
N ASP A 286 -27.79 -19.87 17.70
CA ASP A 286 -26.92 -20.62 18.60
C ASP A 286 -27.05 -20.12 20.05
N LEU A 287 -27.15 -18.80 20.22
CA LEU A 287 -27.32 -18.15 21.51
C LEU A 287 -28.76 -18.18 22.05
N GLY A 288 -29.71 -18.77 21.31
CA GLY A 288 -31.13 -18.79 21.70
C GLY A 288 -31.82 -17.42 21.59
N LEU A 289 -31.30 -16.54 20.75
CA LEU A 289 -31.72 -15.15 20.55
C LEU A 289 -32.28 -14.88 19.15
N ALA A 290 -32.76 -15.90 18.44
CA ALA A 290 -33.27 -15.78 17.07
C ALA A 290 -34.37 -14.71 16.89
N ARG A 291 -35.17 -14.48 17.94
CA ARG A 291 -36.25 -13.46 17.96
C ARG A 291 -35.80 -12.10 18.50
N SER A 292 -34.55 -11.95 18.91
CA SER A 292 -33.99 -10.69 19.39
C SER A 292 -33.76 -9.75 18.20
N HIS A 293 -34.29 -8.54 18.27
CA HIS A 293 -33.94 -7.48 17.33
C HIS A 293 -32.48 -7.05 17.49
N ASP A 294 -31.97 -7.08 18.72
CA ASP A 294 -30.57 -6.75 19.04
C ASP A 294 -29.64 -7.90 18.66
N ALA A 295 -28.68 -7.61 17.76
CA ALA A 295 -27.69 -8.55 17.23
C ALA A 295 -26.24 -8.40 17.72
N PRO A 296 -25.90 -7.73 18.85
CA PRO A 296 -24.50 -7.41 19.13
C PRO A 296 -23.64 -8.63 19.50
N PHE A 297 -24.24 -9.82 19.63
CA PHE A 297 -23.57 -11.03 20.11
C PHE A 297 -23.15 -12.00 19.01
N THR A 298 -23.39 -11.67 17.75
CA THR A 298 -22.96 -12.51 16.62
C THR A 298 -21.48 -12.32 16.33
N SER A 299 -20.86 -13.35 15.75
CA SER A 299 -19.50 -13.26 15.22
C SER A 299 -19.43 -12.48 13.91
N HIS A 300 -18.23 -12.07 13.53
CA HIS A 300 -18.01 -11.32 12.31
C HIS A 300 -18.36 -12.21 11.11
N PRO A 301 -19.08 -11.70 10.10
CA PRO A 301 -19.43 -12.50 8.92
C PRO A 301 -18.21 -13.04 8.16
N GLU A 302 -17.08 -12.34 8.26
CA GLU A 302 -15.82 -12.68 7.59
C GLU A 302 -14.70 -12.81 8.63
N LEU A 303 -14.52 -14.01 9.20
CA LEU A 303 -13.55 -14.26 10.27
C LEU A 303 -12.11 -14.30 9.75
N GLU A 304 -11.90 -14.66 8.48
CA GLU A 304 -10.57 -14.63 7.86
C GLU A 304 -10.04 -13.20 7.75
N LEU A 305 -10.92 -12.22 7.52
CA LEU A 305 -10.54 -10.80 7.54
C LEU A 305 -9.98 -10.35 8.90
N LEU A 306 -10.56 -10.84 10.00
CA LEU A 306 -10.09 -10.51 11.35
C LEU A 306 -8.77 -11.21 11.72
N LYS A 307 -8.40 -12.30 11.04
CA LYS A 307 -7.06 -12.90 11.23
C LYS A 307 -5.95 -12.00 10.73
N ILE A 308 -6.23 -11.21 9.68
CA ILE A 308 -5.27 -10.25 9.11
C ILE A 308 -5.47 -8.82 9.62
N HIS A 309 -6.62 -8.53 10.26
CA HIS A 309 -6.91 -7.26 10.93
C HIS A 309 -7.28 -7.49 12.40
N ASP A 310 -6.28 -7.39 13.27
CA ASP A 310 -6.46 -7.51 14.71
C ASP A 310 -7.33 -6.36 15.26
N THR A 311 -8.55 -6.69 15.70
CA THR A 311 -9.52 -5.73 16.23
C THR A 311 -9.02 -5.02 17.49
N ASP A 312 -8.08 -5.60 18.23
CA ASP A 312 -7.52 -4.98 19.43
C ASP A 312 -6.46 -3.91 19.12
N ARG A 313 -6.06 -3.82 17.84
CA ARG A 313 -5.17 -2.77 17.32
C ARG A 313 -5.93 -1.75 16.49
N PHE A 314 -6.84 -2.22 15.65
CA PHE A 314 -7.53 -1.38 14.68
C PHE A 314 -8.90 -0.87 15.14
N GLY A 315 -9.54 -1.51 16.13
CA GLY A 315 -10.92 -1.20 16.50
C GLY A 315 -11.91 -1.49 15.36
N CYS A 316 -13.17 -1.06 15.52
CA CYS A 316 -14.23 -1.30 14.52
C CYS A 316 -14.53 -0.05 13.67
N SER A 317 -14.36 1.13 14.25
CA SER A 317 -14.75 2.42 13.66
C SER A 317 -13.98 2.79 12.39
N PRO A 318 -12.68 2.44 12.19
CA PRO A 318 -12.03 2.71 10.90
C PRO A 318 -12.71 2.00 9.72
N CYS A 319 -13.16 0.77 9.94
CA CYS A 319 -13.80 -0.03 8.90
C CYS A 319 -15.27 0.37 8.69
N HIS A 320 -15.99 0.65 9.77
CA HIS A 320 -17.44 0.82 9.72
C HIS A 320 -17.94 2.25 9.90
N GLY A 321 -17.08 3.20 10.28
CA GLY A 321 -17.49 4.53 10.71
C GLY A 321 -18.16 4.52 12.09
N GLY A 322 -18.96 5.55 12.38
CA GLY A 322 -19.64 5.72 13.66
C GLY A 322 -18.82 6.52 14.66
N ASN A 323 -19.27 6.50 15.92
CA ASN A 323 -18.63 7.20 17.03
C ASN A 323 -18.10 6.19 18.04
N GLY A 324 -16.88 5.71 17.80
CA GLY A 324 -16.21 4.73 18.65
C GLY A 324 -16.09 5.12 20.13
N ARG A 325 -16.21 6.41 20.48
CA ARG A 325 -16.13 6.88 21.88
C ARG A 325 -17.44 6.72 22.64
N ALA A 326 -18.57 6.74 21.95
CA ALA A 326 -19.88 6.80 22.55
C ALA A 326 -20.38 5.38 22.90
N ILE A 327 -20.77 5.20 24.15
CA ILE A 327 -21.32 3.94 24.69
C ILE A 327 -22.60 4.17 25.51
N SER A 328 -23.10 5.40 25.56
CA SER A 328 -24.28 5.79 26.34
C SER A 328 -25.60 5.54 25.62
N SER A 329 -25.59 5.33 24.29
CA SER A 329 -26.76 4.92 23.50
C SER A 329 -26.33 4.41 22.13
N VAL A 330 -27.20 3.61 21.48
CA VAL A 330 -26.99 3.10 20.11
C VAL A 330 -26.92 4.25 19.10
N GLU A 331 -27.79 5.25 19.22
CA GLU A 331 -27.84 6.40 18.30
C GLU A 331 -26.52 7.18 18.31
N LYS A 332 -26.01 7.51 19.51
CA LYS A 332 -24.74 8.20 19.66
C LYS A 332 -23.57 7.33 19.21
N ALA A 333 -23.52 6.05 19.59
CA ALA A 333 -22.45 5.12 19.23
C ALA A 333 -22.35 4.88 17.72
N HIS A 334 -23.48 4.69 17.05
CA HIS A 334 -23.52 4.52 15.59
C HIS A 334 -23.41 5.86 14.84
N GLY A 335 -23.26 6.98 15.55
CA GLY A 335 -23.06 8.29 14.94
C GLY A 335 -24.26 8.80 14.13
N ARG A 336 -25.47 8.24 14.32
CA ARG A 336 -26.70 8.68 13.62
C ARG A 336 -27.37 9.86 14.31
N TYR A 337 -26.56 10.68 14.97
CA TYR A 337 -26.96 11.89 15.67
C TYR A 337 -26.66 13.09 14.77
N GLU A 338 -27.55 14.08 14.75
CA GLU A 338 -27.52 15.21 13.81
C GLU A 338 -26.23 16.03 13.77
N HIS A 339 -25.42 16.02 14.84
CA HIS A 339 -24.16 16.76 14.89
C HIS A 339 -22.92 15.89 14.69
N TRP A 340 -23.09 14.60 14.35
CA TRP A 340 -21.97 13.72 14.06
C TRP A 340 -21.74 13.60 12.56
N LEU A 341 -20.54 13.95 12.12
CA LEU A 341 -20.20 14.02 10.69
C LEU A 341 -19.95 12.63 10.06
N TRP A 342 -19.65 11.61 10.87
CA TRP A 342 -19.16 10.32 10.41
C TRP A 342 -20.02 9.16 10.95
N PRO A 343 -21.30 9.05 10.56
CA PRO A 343 -22.16 7.96 11.00
C PRO A 343 -21.60 6.61 10.57
N LEU A 344 -22.06 5.55 11.24
CA LEU A 344 -21.82 4.18 10.82
C LEU A 344 -22.30 4.01 9.37
N TYR A 345 -21.47 3.45 8.51
CA TYR A 345 -21.81 3.20 7.12
C TYR A 345 -23.11 2.41 7.02
N HIS A 346 -23.91 2.75 6.01
CA HIS A 346 -25.05 1.92 5.65
C HIS A 346 -24.56 0.54 5.21
N ARG A 347 -25.45 -0.45 5.31
CA ARG A 347 -25.15 -1.84 4.94
C ARG A 347 -24.67 -1.99 3.49
N ASP A 348 -25.00 -1.08 2.61
CA ASP A 348 -24.54 -1.14 1.21
C ASP A 348 -23.13 -0.56 1.02
N ASN A 349 -22.60 0.13 2.03
CA ASN A 349 -21.35 0.91 1.96
C ASN A 349 -20.32 0.52 3.03
N PHE A 350 -20.47 -0.60 3.74
CA PHE A 350 -19.54 -0.95 4.82
C PHE A 350 -18.10 -1.18 4.32
N GLU A 351 -17.92 -1.52 3.03
CA GLU A 351 -16.60 -1.67 2.41
C GLU A 351 -15.91 -0.32 2.13
N ALA A 352 -16.62 0.80 2.25
CA ALA A 352 -16.04 2.13 2.05
C ALA A 352 -14.90 2.42 3.05
N GLY A 353 -14.95 1.85 4.26
CA GLY A 353 -13.87 1.99 5.23
C GLY A 353 -12.54 1.35 4.80
N CYS A 354 -12.58 0.30 3.97
CA CYS A 354 -11.36 -0.34 3.48
C CYS A 354 -10.47 0.63 2.68
N GLN A 355 -11.09 1.58 1.99
CA GLN A 355 -10.41 2.61 1.19
C GLN A 355 -9.51 3.52 2.03
N GLN A 356 -9.76 3.68 3.33
CA GLN A 356 -8.95 4.56 4.20
C GLN A 356 -7.49 4.12 4.30
N CYS A 357 -7.23 2.81 4.21
CA CYS A 357 -5.87 2.26 4.23
C CYS A 357 -5.48 1.66 2.88
N HIS A 358 -6.44 1.10 2.14
CA HIS A 358 -6.20 0.41 0.86
C HIS A 358 -6.43 1.32 -0.35
N SER A 359 -6.15 2.62 -0.23
CA SER A 359 -6.31 3.55 -1.35
C SER A 359 -5.36 3.22 -2.51
N ALA A 360 -4.11 2.88 -2.21
CA ALA A 360 -3.12 2.50 -3.22
C ALA A 360 -3.42 1.15 -3.91
N ASP A 361 -4.27 0.30 -3.30
CA ASP A 361 -4.52 -1.03 -3.84
C ASP A 361 -5.37 -0.97 -5.11
N ALA A 362 -4.86 -1.60 -6.17
CA ALA A 362 -5.64 -1.82 -7.39
C ALA A 362 -6.85 -2.72 -7.13
N TRP A 363 -6.68 -3.72 -6.25
CA TRP A 363 -7.69 -4.69 -5.84
C TRP A 363 -7.53 -5.04 -4.36
N THR A 364 -8.58 -4.86 -3.57
CA THR A 364 -8.59 -5.12 -2.13
C THR A 364 -9.35 -6.42 -1.86
N GLN A 365 -8.70 -7.41 -1.24
CA GLN A 365 -9.36 -8.68 -0.89
C GLN A 365 -10.51 -8.45 0.09
N TYR A 366 -11.56 -9.29 0.02
CA TYR A 366 -12.77 -9.17 0.84
C TYR A 366 -13.60 -7.87 0.65
N ALA A 367 -13.30 -7.07 -0.37
CA ALA A 367 -14.02 -5.81 -0.65
C ALA A 367 -14.51 -5.71 -2.12
N PRO A 368 -15.38 -6.62 -2.61
CA PRO A 368 -15.84 -6.64 -3.99
C PRO A 368 -16.63 -5.38 -4.42
N VAL A 369 -17.44 -4.79 -3.54
CA VAL A 369 -18.19 -3.56 -3.82
C VAL A 369 -17.24 -2.38 -3.96
N LEU A 370 -16.24 -2.25 -3.07
CA LEU A 370 -15.21 -1.23 -3.20
C LEU A 370 -14.43 -1.41 -4.51
N ASN A 371 -14.00 -2.63 -4.83
CA ASN A 371 -13.26 -2.92 -6.06
C ASN A 371 -14.07 -2.55 -7.30
N TRP A 372 -15.36 -2.84 -7.30
CA TRP A 372 -16.26 -2.44 -8.39
C TRP A 372 -16.39 -0.92 -8.48
N GLY A 373 -16.50 -0.22 -7.35
CA GLY A 373 -16.48 1.25 -7.27
C GLY A 373 -15.19 1.83 -7.86
N LYS A 374 -14.01 1.31 -7.46
CA LYS A 374 -12.70 1.69 -8.02
C LYS A 374 -12.63 1.44 -9.53
N ALA A 375 -13.15 0.30 -9.99
CA ALA A 375 -13.19 -0.05 -11.40
C ALA A 375 -14.12 0.88 -12.20
N LEU A 376 -15.29 1.22 -11.67
CA LEU A 376 -16.19 2.21 -12.26
C LEU A 376 -15.54 3.58 -12.35
N TYR A 377 -14.92 4.05 -11.26
CA TYR A 377 -14.27 5.36 -11.21
C TYR A 377 -13.20 5.51 -12.31
N ARG A 378 -12.40 4.46 -12.53
CA ARG A 378 -11.37 4.41 -13.60
C ARG A 378 -11.94 4.17 -15.00
N SER A 379 -12.93 3.28 -15.14
CA SER A 379 -13.50 2.91 -16.44
C SER A 379 -14.40 4.00 -17.01
N ARG A 380 -15.14 4.73 -16.17
CA ARG A 380 -15.94 5.89 -16.57
C ARG A 380 -15.11 7.15 -16.78
N GLY A 381 -13.81 7.12 -16.49
CA GLY A 381 -12.90 8.24 -16.70
C GLY A 381 -13.07 9.38 -15.69
N CYS A 382 -13.66 9.12 -14.51
CA CYS A 382 -13.89 10.14 -13.49
C CYS A 382 -12.57 10.81 -13.05
N ILE A 383 -11.47 10.04 -12.99
CA ILE A 383 -10.09 10.51 -12.75
C ILE A 383 -9.61 11.60 -13.72
N GLY A 384 -10.26 11.75 -14.89
CA GLY A 384 -9.93 12.80 -15.84
C GLY A 384 -10.40 14.19 -15.42
N CYS A 385 -11.42 14.25 -14.56
CA CYS A 385 -12.01 15.50 -14.07
C CYS A 385 -11.90 15.64 -12.55
N HIS A 386 -12.08 14.57 -11.78
CA HIS A 386 -12.06 14.59 -10.32
C HIS A 386 -10.74 14.12 -9.76
N LYS A 387 -10.27 14.82 -8.73
CA LYS A 387 -9.18 14.36 -7.87
C LYS A 387 -9.74 13.36 -6.86
N PHE A 388 -8.95 12.36 -6.53
CA PHE A 388 -9.28 11.41 -5.47
C PHE A 388 -8.00 11.04 -4.72
N GLU A 389 -7.97 11.30 -3.42
CA GLU A 389 -6.78 11.13 -2.60
C GLU A 389 -6.29 9.67 -2.64
N GLY A 390 -4.98 9.49 -2.89
CA GLY A 390 -4.36 8.17 -3.05
C GLY A 390 -4.56 7.51 -4.43
N PHE A 391 -5.15 8.20 -5.41
CA PHE A 391 -5.34 7.70 -6.77
C PHE A 391 -4.82 8.69 -7.84
N ASP A 392 -3.89 8.24 -8.70
CA ASP A 392 -3.45 8.94 -9.91
C ASP A 392 -3.03 10.40 -9.65
N ASP A 393 -2.16 10.59 -8.64
CA ASP A 393 -1.63 11.88 -8.19
C ASP A 393 -0.30 12.26 -8.86
N GLN A 394 0.22 11.41 -9.75
CA GLN A 394 1.46 11.66 -10.48
C GLN A 394 1.43 12.98 -11.25
N PRO A 395 0.34 13.37 -11.95
CA PRO A 395 0.26 14.67 -12.61
C PRO A 395 0.40 15.86 -11.64
N GLU A 396 -0.21 15.77 -10.45
CA GLU A 396 -0.12 16.79 -9.41
C GLU A 396 1.28 16.83 -8.79
N GLN A 397 1.86 15.67 -8.49
CA GLN A 397 3.25 15.59 -8.01
C GLN A 397 4.21 16.19 -9.03
N LEU A 398 3.98 15.97 -10.32
CA LEU A 398 4.78 16.53 -11.40
C LEU A 398 4.62 18.05 -11.49
N GLN A 399 3.40 18.57 -11.37
CA GLN A 399 3.16 20.02 -11.32
C GLN A 399 3.83 20.67 -10.10
N ALA A 400 3.72 20.07 -8.92
CA ALA A 400 4.38 20.53 -7.69
C ALA A 400 5.90 20.49 -7.81
N THR A 401 6.43 19.44 -8.43
CA THR A 401 7.86 19.28 -8.75
C THR A 401 8.33 20.45 -9.63
N HIS A 402 7.63 20.80 -10.71
CA HIS A 402 8.00 21.93 -11.57
C HIS A 402 7.92 23.28 -10.85
N GLN A 403 6.89 23.49 -10.04
CA GLN A 403 6.75 24.73 -9.26
C GLN A 403 7.92 24.91 -8.28
N LEU A 404 8.34 23.82 -7.62
CA LEU A 404 9.48 23.82 -6.71
C LEU A 404 10.79 24.11 -7.45
N VAL A 405 11.05 23.46 -8.59
CA VAL A 405 12.23 23.75 -9.43
C VAL A 405 12.27 25.23 -9.79
N LYS A 406 11.14 25.80 -10.23
CA LYS A 406 11.06 27.21 -10.60
C LYS A 406 11.36 28.14 -9.42
N GLN A 407 10.87 27.83 -8.22
CA GLN A 407 11.15 28.62 -7.02
C GLN A 407 12.64 28.57 -6.65
N LEU A 408 13.23 27.37 -6.69
CA LEU A 408 14.65 27.16 -6.42
C LEU A 408 15.56 27.87 -7.43
N GLU A 409 15.25 27.80 -8.72
CA GLU A 409 15.98 28.52 -9.75
C GLU A 409 15.90 30.05 -9.57
N GLN A 410 14.73 30.58 -9.21
CA GLN A 410 14.60 32.01 -8.89
C GLN A 410 15.48 32.40 -7.69
N GLN A 411 15.46 31.62 -6.62
CA GLN A 411 16.29 31.85 -5.44
C GLN A 411 17.79 31.79 -5.77
N LYS A 412 18.19 30.82 -6.59
CA LYS A 412 19.56 30.68 -7.09
C LYS A 412 19.98 31.88 -7.94
N GLN A 413 19.11 32.34 -8.85
CA GLN A 413 19.38 33.50 -9.69
C GLN A 413 19.58 34.76 -8.83
N ASP A 414 18.70 34.99 -7.86
CA ASP A 414 18.79 36.13 -6.94
C ASP A 414 20.09 36.09 -6.13
N SER A 415 20.45 34.90 -5.62
CA SER A 415 21.69 34.67 -4.86
C SER A 415 22.94 34.91 -5.72
N THR A 416 22.90 34.46 -6.98
CA THR A 416 24.01 34.62 -7.94
C THR A 416 24.27 36.09 -8.26
N LEU A 417 23.23 36.92 -8.34
CA LEU A 417 23.35 38.37 -8.55
C LEU A 417 23.82 39.10 -7.28
N GLU A 418 23.44 38.60 -6.10
CA GLU A 418 23.77 39.21 -4.82
C GLU A 418 25.22 38.99 -4.39
N VAL A 419 25.81 37.83 -4.70
CA VAL A 419 27.20 37.48 -4.33
C VAL A 419 28.22 38.53 -4.80
N PRO A 420 28.27 38.93 -6.09
CA PRO A 420 29.18 40.00 -6.54
C PRO A 420 28.90 41.35 -5.87
N ARG A 421 27.63 41.65 -5.55
CA ARG A 421 27.23 42.90 -4.90
C ARG A 421 27.76 42.96 -3.46
N LEU A 422 27.66 41.86 -2.72
CA LEU A 422 28.18 41.72 -1.37
C LEU A 422 29.71 41.77 -1.36
N ASN A 423 30.37 41.09 -2.29
CA ASN A 423 31.82 41.15 -2.43
C ASN A 423 32.29 42.58 -2.67
N LYS A 424 31.66 43.32 -3.60
CA LYS A 424 31.98 44.73 -3.85
C LYS A 424 31.75 45.63 -2.63
N GLN A 425 30.75 45.35 -1.81
CA GLN A 425 30.52 46.08 -0.55
C GLN A 425 31.55 45.73 0.51
N ALA A 426 31.96 44.47 0.58
CA ALA A 426 33.01 44.02 1.49
C ALA A 426 34.35 44.69 1.13
N ASP A 427 34.68 44.79 -0.16
CA ASP A 427 35.88 45.47 -0.67
C ASP A 427 35.91 46.97 -0.30
N ALA A 428 34.73 47.59 -0.16
CA ALA A 428 34.56 49.01 0.16
C ALA A 428 34.21 49.28 1.64
N ALA A 429 34.28 48.27 2.50
CA ALA A 429 33.88 48.39 3.89
C ALA A 429 34.84 49.29 4.70
N PRO A 430 34.34 50.04 5.70
CA PRO A 430 35.14 50.97 6.48
C PRO A 430 36.08 50.28 7.48
N ASP A 431 35.84 49.00 7.81
CA ASP A 431 36.59 48.23 8.79
C ASP A 431 36.57 46.72 8.46
N ASN A 432 37.54 45.99 9.03
CA ASN A 432 37.72 44.56 8.79
C ASN A 432 36.56 43.68 9.30
N GLU A 433 35.90 44.07 10.39
CA GLU A 433 34.80 43.29 10.97
C GLU A 433 33.58 43.33 10.03
N THR A 434 33.27 44.51 9.51
CA THR A 434 32.21 44.72 8.51
C THR A 434 32.53 43.98 7.20
N ALA A 435 33.77 44.05 6.72
CA ALA A 435 34.21 43.33 5.53
C ALA A 435 34.05 41.80 5.70
N GLN A 436 34.50 41.25 6.83
CA GLN A 436 34.40 39.82 7.12
C GLN A 436 32.95 39.32 7.18
N LYS A 437 32.02 40.09 7.77
CA LYS A 437 30.59 39.74 7.79
C LYS A 437 30.00 39.68 6.38
N LEU A 438 30.36 40.63 5.51
CA LEU A 438 29.86 40.68 4.13
C LEU A 438 30.42 39.53 3.27
N TYR A 439 31.72 39.23 3.37
CA TYR A 439 32.31 38.05 2.70
C TYR A 439 31.73 36.74 3.24
N ALA A 440 31.52 36.62 4.55
CA ALA A 440 30.88 35.43 5.12
C ALA A 440 29.47 35.24 4.56
N LYS A 441 28.70 36.32 4.38
CA LYS A 441 27.38 36.27 3.75
C LYS A 441 27.46 35.85 2.28
N ALA A 442 28.42 36.38 1.52
CA ALA A 442 28.63 35.99 0.11
C ALA A 442 29.05 34.50 -0.01
N ASN A 443 29.94 34.03 0.86
CA ASN A 443 30.35 32.64 0.92
C ASN A 443 29.18 31.71 1.28
N ASN A 444 28.34 32.09 2.25
CA ASN A 444 27.14 31.33 2.61
C ASN A 444 26.17 31.22 1.43
N LEU A 445 25.93 32.32 0.70
CA LEU A 445 25.10 32.29 -0.52
C LEU A 445 25.71 31.38 -1.60
N THR A 446 27.03 31.30 -1.70
CA THR A 446 27.71 30.40 -2.67
C THR A 446 27.50 28.93 -2.31
N VAL A 447 27.55 28.60 -1.01
CA VAL A 447 27.20 27.26 -0.50
C VAL A 447 25.72 26.97 -0.72
N GLU A 448 24.85 27.95 -0.49
CA GLU A 448 23.40 27.84 -0.73
C GLU A 448 23.09 27.55 -2.20
N ILE A 449 23.74 28.24 -3.15
CA ILE A 449 23.63 27.95 -4.59
C ILE A 449 23.98 26.48 -4.88
N SER A 450 25.09 25.98 -4.32
CA SER A 450 25.51 24.58 -4.52
C SER A 450 24.50 23.59 -3.93
N ASN A 451 23.90 23.92 -2.79
CA ASN A 451 22.84 23.11 -2.17
C ASN A 451 21.55 23.12 -3.01
N ILE A 452 21.19 24.27 -3.58
CA ILE A 452 20.05 24.40 -4.48
C ILE A 452 20.26 23.55 -5.73
N ASP A 453 21.45 23.58 -6.34
CA ASP A 453 21.79 22.74 -7.50
C ASP A 453 21.61 21.24 -7.18
N ALA A 454 22.09 20.79 -6.02
CA ALA A 454 21.91 19.40 -5.58
C ALA A 454 20.42 19.03 -5.37
N GLN A 455 19.61 19.95 -4.85
CA GLN A 455 18.17 19.75 -4.68
C GLN A 455 17.45 19.67 -6.02
N ILE A 456 17.73 20.58 -6.96
CA ILE A 456 17.15 20.57 -8.30
C ILE A 456 17.46 19.26 -9.01
N GLU A 457 18.71 18.81 -8.95
CA GLU A 457 19.14 17.55 -9.56
C GLU A 457 18.43 16.32 -8.94
N GLN A 458 18.14 16.34 -7.63
CA GLN A 458 17.29 15.31 -7.00
C GLN A 458 15.84 15.37 -7.47
N ILE A 459 15.29 16.58 -7.64
CA ILE A 459 13.91 16.80 -8.08
C ILE A 459 13.76 16.39 -9.55
N ASP A 460 14.74 16.67 -10.41
CA ASP A 460 14.74 16.27 -11.82
C ASP A 460 14.75 14.74 -11.99
N ARG A 461 15.49 14.00 -11.15
CA ARG A 461 15.41 12.53 -11.12
C ARG A 461 14.02 12.02 -10.71
N LYS A 462 13.35 12.72 -9.78
CA LYS A 462 11.97 12.40 -9.43
C LYS A 462 11.02 12.69 -10.59
N ALA A 463 11.21 13.82 -11.28
CA ALA A 463 10.43 14.19 -12.45
C ALA A 463 10.52 13.13 -13.56
N GLU A 464 11.73 12.61 -13.83
CA GLU A 464 11.94 11.53 -14.80
C GLU A 464 11.07 10.30 -14.49
N SER A 465 11.03 9.87 -13.23
CA SER A 465 10.21 8.74 -12.79
C SER A 465 8.71 9.05 -12.96
N LEU A 466 8.28 10.24 -12.54
CA LEU A 466 6.89 10.68 -12.67
C LEU A 466 6.44 10.75 -14.13
N TYR A 467 7.29 11.18 -15.06
CA TYR A 467 6.98 11.17 -16.50
C TYR A 467 6.71 9.77 -17.05
N ARG A 468 7.37 8.74 -16.51
CA ARG A 468 7.17 7.36 -16.94
C ARG A 468 5.86 6.78 -16.41
N GLU A 469 5.41 7.25 -15.25
CA GLU A 469 4.21 6.79 -14.56
C GLU A 469 2.94 7.55 -14.95
N ALA A 470 3.06 8.86 -15.18
CA ALA A 470 1.95 9.74 -15.50
C ALA A 470 1.28 9.32 -16.81
N LYS A 471 -0.02 9.01 -16.73
CA LYS A 471 -0.85 8.60 -17.85
C LYS A 471 -2.03 9.54 -17.96
N LYS A 472 -2.36 9.96 -19.16
CA LYS A 472 -3.58 10.74 -19.42
C LYS A 472 -4.72 9.79 -19.81
N VAL A 473 -5.94 10.12 -19.38
CA VAL A 473 -7.15 9.33 -19.69
C VAL A 473 -7.44 9.37 -21.20
N GLY A 474 -7.32 10.57 -21.78
CA GLY A 474 -7.45 10.83 -23.20
C GLY A 474 -6.11 10.74 -23.92
N PRO A 475 -6.12 10.49 -25.24
CA PRO A 475 -4.91 10.51 -26.05
C PRO A 475 -4.27 11.91 -26.09
N ASP A 476 -2.96 11.94 -26.32
CA ASP A 476 -2.25 13.16 -26.73
C ASP A 476 -2.84 13.74 -28.02
N LEU A 477 -3.13 15.05 -27.99
CA LEU A 477 -3.67 15.83 -29.09
C LEU A 477 -2.65 16.78 -29.71
N LYS A 478 -1.42 16.88 -29.18
CA LYS A 478 -0.33 17.66 -29.79
C LYS A 478 0.00 17.18 -31.20
N GLU A 479 -0.14 15.89 -31.45
CA GLU A 479 0.14 15.28 -32.75
C GLU A 479 -1.10 15.09 -33.65
N VAL A 480 -2.25 15.69 -33.30
CA VAL A 480 -3.53 15.42 -33.97
C VAL A 480 -3.48 15.64 -35.50
N ARG A 481 -2.68 16.61 -35.96
CA ARG A 481 -2.46 16.90 -37.40
C ARG A 481 -1.82 15.74 -38.15
N MET A 482 -0.93 15.00 -37.51
CA MET A 482 -0.26 13.83 -38.09
C MET A 482 -1.10 12.56 -37.91
N LYS A 483 -1.91 12.51 -36.86
CA LYS A 483 -2.67 11.32 -36.45
C LYS A 483 -4.01 11.18 -37.15
N ILE A 484 -4.81 12.25 -37.15
CA ILE A 484 -6.24 12.21 -37.43
C ILE A 484 -6.56 12.93 -38.75
N LYS A 485 -7.54 12.43 -39.50
CA LYS A 485 -8.13 13.12 -40.64
C LYS A 485 -8.89 14.36 -40.16
N LYS A 486 -8.61 15.51 -40.78
CA LYS A 486 -9.04 16.85 -40.33
C LYS A 486 -10.56 16.93 -40.12
N GLU A 487 -11.32 16.40 -41.06
CA GLU A 487 -12.78 16.36 -41.10
C GLU A 487 -13.43 15.52 -40.00
N TRP A 488 -12.69 14.58 -39.39
CA TRP A 488 -13.23 13.69 -38.35
C TRP A 488 -13.36 14.37 -36.98
N ILE A 489 -12.47 15.33 -36.68
CA ILE A 489 -12.39 15.99 -35.36
C ILE A 489 -13.73 16.63 -34.93
N PRO A 490 -14.38 17.48 -35.74
CA PRO A 490 -15.67 18.08 -35.35
C PRO A 490 -16.79 17.04 -35.23
N TYR A 491 -16.77 15.98 -36.06
CA TYR A 491 -17.74 14.89 -35.95
C TYR A 491 -17.60 14.18 -34.59
N TRP A 492 -16.38 13.83 -34.19
CA TRP A 492 -16.10 13.17 -32.92
C TRP A 492 -16.57 13.98 -31.72
N ILE A 493 -16.27 15.28 -31.69
CA ILE A 493 -16.69 16.17 -30.60
C ILE A 493 -18.22 16.23 -30.48
N GLY A 494 -18.93 16.17 -31.62
CA GLY A 494 -20.38 16.16 -31.67
C GLY A 494 -21.04 14.82 -31.36
N HIS A 495 -20.35 13.69 -31.55
CA HIS A 495 -20.97 12.35 -31.60
C HIS A 495 -20.09 11.27 -30.92
N THR A 496 -19.63 11.52 -29.68
CA THR A 496 -18.63 10.67 -29.01
C THR A 496 -19.15 9.24 -28.78
N HIS A 497 -20.31 9.11 -28.13
CA HIS A 497 -20.92 7.81 -27.82
C HIS A 497 -21.57 7.14 -29.03
N GLU A 498 -21.91 7.88 -30.08
CA GLU A 498 -22.39 7.31 -31.34
C GLU A 498 -21.24 6.68 -32.13
N PHE A 499 -20.07 7.32 -32.15
CA PHE A 499 -18.89 6.74 -32.77
C PHE A 499 -18.32 5.60 -31.93
N ARG A 500 -18.29 5.75 -30.60
CA ARG A 500 -17.79 4.74 -29.67
C ARG A 500 -18.63 4.72 -28.39
N PRO A 501 -19.58 3.78 -28.24
CA PRO A 501 -20.46 3.70 -27.06
C PRO A 501 -19.69 3.62 -25.74
N THR A 502 -18.56 2.90 -25.72
CA THR A 502 -17.72 2.67 -24.54
C THR A 502 -16.66 3.75 -24.28
N THR A 503 -16.71 4.88 -24.99
CA THR A 503 -15.74 5.97 -24.78
C THR A 503 -15.85 6.58 -23.39
N LYS A 504 -14.69 6.97 -22.83
CA LYS A 504 -14.60 7.73 -21.57
C LYS A 504 -14.86 9.22 -21.75
N MET A 505 -14.77 9.72 -22.99
CA MET A 505 -15.04 11.13 -23.29
C MET A 505 -16.55 11.38 -23.23
N PRO A 506 -17.04 12.26 -22.33
CA PRO A 506 -18.47 12.50 -22.22
C PRO A 506 -19.02 13.15 -23.50
N GLN A 507 -20.29 12.91 -23.78
CA GLN A 507 -21.01 13.68 -24.80
C GLN A 507 -21.35 15.06 -24.24
N PHE A 508 -20.68 16.09 -24.74
CA PHE A 508 -20.99 17.47 -24.39
C PHE A 508 -22.24 17.95 -25.13
N ARG A 509 -23.02 18.82 -24.48
CA ARG A 509 -24.19 19.49 -25.08
C ARG A 509 -23.76 20.81 -25.75
N LEU A 510 -22.90 20.70 -26.76
CA LEU A 510 -22.31 21.84 -27.47
C LEU A 510 -23.23 22.32 -28.59
N LYS A 511 -23.21 23.64 -28.83
CA LYS A 511 -23.73 24.22 -30.07
C LYS A 511 -22.73 23.96 -31.21
N GLN A 512 -23.23 23.98 -32.44
CA GLN A 512 -22.41 23.78 -33.64
C GLN A 512 -21.19 24.71 -33.68
N GLU A 513 -21.37 26.01 -33.43
CA GLU A 513 -20.27 26.99 -33.40
C GLU A 513 -19.22 26.71 -32.31
N GLU A 514 -19.62 26.09 -31.20
CA GLU A 514 -18.70 25.72 -30.11
C GLU A 514 -17.87 24.51 -30.53
N THR A 515 -18.50 23.49 -31.13
CA THR A 515 -17.82 22.34 -31.74
C THR A 515 -16.80 22.79 -32.77
N GLU A 516 -17.16 23.72 -33.66
CA GLU A 516 -16.28 24.26 -34.68
C GLU A 516 -15.09 25.00 -34.07
N ALA A 517 -15.33 25.86 -33.07
CA ALA A 517 -14.27 26.61 -32.39
C ALA A 517 -13.30 25.68 -31.65
N ILE A 518 -13.82 24.68 -30.92
CA ILE A 518 -12.99 23.68 -30.22
C ILE A 518 -12.15 22.88 -31.21
N ALA A 519 -12.76 22.37 -32.28
CA ALA A 519 -12.08 21.58 -33.29
C ALA A 519 -10.98 22.39 -34.00
N ALA A 520 -11.28 23.64 -34.37
CA ALA A 520 -10.33 24.56 -34.99
C ALA A 520 -9.15 24.87 -34.05
N PHE A 521 -9.40 25.14 -32.77
CA PHE A 521 -8.34 25.36 -31.79
C PHE A 521 -7.43 24.13 -31.65
N ILE A 522 -7.99 22.94 -31.38
CA ILE A 522 -7.23 21.69 -31.22
C ILE A 522 -6.37 21.43 -32.47
N TRP A 523 -6.92 21.67 -33.66
CA TRP A 523 -6.21 21.51 -34.91
C TRP A 523 -5.09 22.53 -35.08
N GLN A 524 -5.34 23.82 -34.81
CA GLN A 524 -4.37 24.89 -35.04
C GLN A 524 -3.27 24.96 -33.98
N SER A 525 -3.54 24.53 -32.74
CA SER A 525 -2.52 24.48 -31.68
C SER A 525 -1.55 23.30 -31.85
N ALA A 526 -1.95 22.27 -32.59
CA ALA A 526 -1.16 21.06 -32.74
C ALA A 526 0.15 21.27 -33.52
N LEU A 527 1.10 20.36 -33.28
CA LEU A 527 2.40 20.36 -33.93
C LEU A 527 2.27 20.30 -35.44
N THR A 528 3.03 21.16 -36.10
CA THR A 528 3.19 21.23 -37.56
C THR A 528 4.41 20.47 -38.06
N GLY A 529 5.23 19.93 -37.14
CA GLY A 529 6.48 19.20 -37.38
C GLY A 529 6.30 17.99 -38.31
N PRO A 530 7.41 17.50 -38.90
CA PRO A 530 7.44 17.01 -40.27
C PRO A 530 6.38 15.94 -40.54
N ALA A 531 5.80 15.98 -41.74
CA ALA A 531 4.90 14.94 -42.20
C ALA A 531 5.57 13.57 -42.01
N LEU A 532 4.80 12.61 -41.48
CA LEU A 532 5.31 11.26 -41.30
C LEU A 532 5.75 10.69 -42.67
N PRO A 533 6.88 9.97 -42.72
CA PRO A 533 7.37 9.39 -43.95
C PRO A 533 6.34 8.40 -44.50
N SER A 534 6.07 8.49 -45.80
CA SER A 534 5.19 7.55 -46.51
C SER A 534 5.65 6.12 -46.24
N GLN A 535 4.71 5.25 -45.88
CA GLN A 535 4.98 3.83 -45.62
C GLN A 535 4.40 2.97 -46.75
N PRO A 536 5.09 1.90 -47.17
CA PRO A 536 4.47 0.91 -48.05
C PRO A 536 3.34 0.20 -47.31
N ALA A 537 2.34 -0.30 -48.06
CA ALA A 537 1.32 -1.17 -47.52
C ALA A 537 1.95 -2.50 -47.06
N GLY A 538 1.50 -3.00 -45.92
CA GLY A 538 1.80 -4.34 -45.40
C GLY A 538 0.73 -5.37 -45.78
N ASN A 539 0.90 -6.59 -45.29
CA ASN A 539 -0.04 -7.69 -45.44
C ASN A 539 -1.14 -7.65 -44.38
N ALA A 540 -2.34 -7.20 -44.77
CA ALA A 540 -3.49 -7.11 -43.87
C ALA A 540 -3.94 -8.47 -43.29
N ALA A 541 -3.77 -9.58 -44.00
CA ALA A 541 -4.13 -10.91 -43.49
C ALA A 541 -3.18 -11.33 -42.36
N HIS A 542 -1.88 -11.10 -42.53
CA HIS A 542 -0.90 -11.33 -41.47
C HIS A 542 -1.10 -10.35 -40.31
N GLY A 543 -1.42 -9.08 -40.59
CA GLY A 543 -1.76 -8.09 -39.57
C GLY A 543 -2.94 -8.48 -38.68
N LYS A 544 -3.97 -9.09 -39.26
CA LYS A 544 -5.09 -9.67 -38.49
C LYS A 544 -4.61 -10.79 -37.58
N GLN A 545 -3.82 -11.74 -38.10
CA GLN A 545 -3.25 -12.83 -37.30
C GLN A 545 -2.39 -12.30 -36.15
N LEU A 546 -1.59 -11.26 -36.37
CA LEU A 546 -0.79 -10.61 -35.34
C LEU A 546 -1.67 -9.95 -34.27
N LEU A 547 -2.74 -9.27 -34.65
CA LEU A 547 -3.69 -8.68 -33.70
C LEU A 547 -4.34 -9.74 -32.80
N GLU A 548 -4.67 -10.91 -33.35
CA GLU A 548 -5.27 -12.03 -32.62
C GLU A 548 -4.25 -12.78 -31.73
N SER A 549 -2.98 -12.88 -32.16
CA SER A 549 -1.97 -13.72 -31.49
C SER A 549 -1.00 -12.97 -30.58
N ARG A 550 -0.75 -11.67 -30.80
CA ARG A 550 0.21 -10.86 -30.01
C ARG A 550 -0.42 -10.21 -28.76
N GLY A 551 -1.66 -10.59 -28.42
CA GLY A 551 -2.34 -10.12 -27.20
C GLY A 551 -3.04 -8.77 -27.33
N CYS A 552 -3.14 -8.18 -28.52
CA CYS A 552 -3.84 -6.91 -28.73
C CYS A 552 -5.29 -6.97 -28.25
N LEU A 553 -5.97 -8.10 -28.46
CA LEU A 553 -7.35 -8.36 -28.00
C LEU A 553 -7.50 -8.45 -26.47
N GLY A 554 -6.40 -8.60 -25.74
CA GLY A 554 -6.40 -8.55 -24.26
C GLY A 554 -6.70 -7.15 -23.71
N CYS A 555 -6.49 -6.11 -24.52
CA CYS A 555 -6.78 -4.72 -24.16
C CYS A 555 -7.82 -4.06 -25.10
N HIS A 556 -7.77 -4.37 -26.39
CA HIS A 556 -8.62 -3.78 -27.42
C HIS A 556 -9.76 -4.72 -27.84
N SER A 557 -10.91 -4.16 -28.17
CA SER A 557 -12.00 -4.88 -28.81
C SER A 557 -12.10 -4.58 -30.31
N VAL A 558 -12.59 -5.57 -31.07
CA VAL A 558 -12.91 -5.47 -32.50
C VAL A 558 -14.29 -6.09 -32.73
N GLY A 559 -15.12 -5.47 -33.56
CA GLY A 559 -16.56 -5.71 -33.66
C GLY A 559 -17.37 -4.67 -32.88
N GLU A 560 -18.66 -4.57 -33.22
CA GLU A 560 -19.62 -3.64 -32.61
C GLU A 560 -20.81 -4.39 -32.02
N GLY A 561 -21.43 -3.82 -30.99
CA GLY A 561 -22.56 -4.42 -30.29
C GLY A 561 -22.22 -5.80 -29.71
N SER A 562 -23.12 -6.76 -29.86
CA SER A 562 -22.94 -8.14 -29.38
C SER A 562 -21.84 -8.91 -30.11
N ASN A 563 -21.32 -8.39 -31.21
CA ASN A 563 -20.27 -9.03 -32.01
C ASN A 563 -18.87 -8.53 -31.65
N ALA A 564 -18.74 -7.66 -30.65
CA ALA A 564 -17.45 -7.20 -30.17
C ALA A 564 -16.68 -8.33 -29.47
N ILE A 565 -15.45 -8.56 -29.91
CA ILE A 565 -14.52 -9.56 -29.37
C ILE A 565 -13.29 -8.83 -28.83
N GLY A 566 -12.84 -9.22 -27.64
CA GLY A 566 -11.70 -8.62 -26.95
C GLY A 566 -12.12 -7.77 -25.73
N ALA A 567 -11.15 -7.14 -25.08
CA ALA A 567 -11.38 -6.36 -23.87
C ALA A 567 -11.80 -4.91 -24.15
N GLU A 568 -12.41 -4.28 -23.15
CA GLU A 568 -12.83 -2.86 -23.18
C GLU A 568 -11.88 -1.94 -22.41
N PHE A 569 -10.71 -2.45 -22.02
CA PHE A 569 -9.72 -1.65 -21.28
C PHE A 569 -9.19 -0.48 -22.14
N ALA A 570 -8.93 -0.74 -23.42
CA ALA A 570 -8.48 0.23 -24.41
C ALA A 570 -9.55 0.45 -25.49
N ALA A 571 -9.27 1.39 -26.39
CA ALA A 571 -10.16 1.79 -27.46
C ALA A 571 -10.61 0.61 -28.35
N ASN A 572 -11.90 0.49 -28.63
CA ASN A 572 -12.40 -0.38 -29.70
C ASN A 572 -11.84 0.09 -31.07
N LEU A 573 -11.30 -0.85 -31.84
CA LEU A 573 -10.55 -0.60 -33.07
C LEU A 573 -11.38 -0.75 -34.35
N SER A 574 -12.66 -1.15 -34.27
CA SER A 574 -13.51 -1.50 -35.43
C SER A 574 -13.69 -0.38 -36.46
N ARG A 575 -13.48 0.87 -36.03
CA ARG A 575 -13.64 2.08 -36.84
C ARG A 575 -12.37 2.92 -36.90
N VAL A 576 -11.22 2.35 -36.51
CA VAL A 576 -9.97 3.12 -36.42
C VAL A 576 -9.53 3.67 -37.78
N GLY A 577 -9.79 2.93 -38.87
CA GLY A 577 -9.46 3.34 -40.23
C GLY A 577 -10.30 4.51 -40.76
N GLU A 578 -11.42 4.84 -40.09
CA GLU A 578 -12.22 6.03 -40.41
C GLU A 578 -11.49 7.31 -40.05
N LYS A 579 -10.75 7.32 -38.93
CA LYS A 579 -10.16 8.53 -38.34
C LYS A 579 -8.65 8.65 -38.50
N ASP A 580 -7.91 7.54 -38.41
CA ASP A 580 -6.45 7.59 -38.33
C ASP A 580 -5.81 7.58 -39.73
N LYS A 581 -4.65 8.22 -39.84
CA LYS A 581 -3.79 8.15 -41.03
C LYS A 581 -2.91 6.90 -40.96
N TYR A 582 -2.66 6.27 -42.11
CA TYR A 582 -1.93 5.00 -42.19
C TYR A 582 -0.51 5.11 -41.61
N GLU A 583 0.23 6.16 -41.99
CA GLU A 583 1.61 6.38 -41.54
C GLU A 583 1.68 6.54 -40.01
N TYR A 584 0.68 7.17 -39.40
CA TYR A 584 0.61 7.29 -37.96
C TYR A 584 0.29 5.97 -37.28
N LEU A 585 -0.60 5.15 -37.86
CA LEU A 585 -0.87 3.80 -37.34
C LEU A 585 0.39 2.94 -37.34
N VAL A 586 1.20 2.98 -38.40
CA VAL A 586 2.48 2.26 -38.45
C VAL A 586 3.40 2.71 -37.31
N ARG A 587 3.60 4.03 -37.14
CA ARG A 587 4.42 4.60 -36.05
C ARG A 587 3.89 4.20 -34.67
N TRP A 588 2.58 4.36 -34.44
CA TRP A 588 1.95 4.09 -33.15
C TRP A 588 2.01 2.62 -32.76
N VAL A 589 1.75 1.71 -33.71
CA VAL A 589 1.82 0.26 -33.47
C VAL A 589 3.26 -0.21 -33.24
N HIS A 590 4.23 0.38 -33.94
CA HIS A 590 5.64 0.09 -33.74
C HIS A 590 6.14 0.56 -32.37
N ASN A 591 5.86 1.82 -32.01
CA ASN A 591 6.24 2.38 -30.73
C ASN A 591 5.25 3.45 -30.23
N PRO A 592 4.29 3.10 -29.37
CA PRO A 592 3.28 4.04 -28.90
C PRO A 592 3.85 5.10 -27.94
N ARG A 593 5.08 4.92 -27.45
CA ARG A 593 5.79 5.89 -26.59
C ARG A 593 6.54 6.96 -27.37
N GLU A 594 6.68 6.81 -28.68
CA GLU A 594 7.43 7.72 -29.53
C GLU A 594 6.74 9.09 -29.60
N ARG A 595 7.48 10.18 -29.35
CA ARG A 595 7.02 11.56 -29.54
C ARG A 595 7.68 12.17 -30.77
N THR A 596 6.99 13.12 -31.41
CA THR A 596 7.56 13.93 -32.50
C THR A 596 8.52 14.97 -31.97
N ARG A 597 8.24 15.50 -30.77
CA ARG A 597 9.05 16.50 -30.07
C ARG A 597 9.05 16.23 -28.57
N PRO A 598 10.17 16.46 -27.88
CA PRO A 598 10.18 16.43 -26.43
C PRO A 598 9.53 17.70 -25.89
N TYR A 599 8.77 17.57 -24.81
CA TYR A 599 8.18 18.72 -24.13
C TYR A 599 9.12 19.21 -23.03
N CYS A 600 9.44 20.51 -23.05
CA CYS A 600 10.15 21.18 -21.98
C CYS A 600 9.15 21.83 -21.02
N PRO A 601 9.04 21.35 -19.77
CA PRO A 601 8.09 21.88 -18.79
C PRO A 601 8.49 23.26 -18.28
N TYR A 602 9.80 23.52 -18.23
CA TYR A 602 10.33 24.80 -17.77
C TYR A 602 10.04 25.92 -18.77
N GLU A 603 10.29 25.69 -20.06
CA GLU A 603 9.95 26.63 -21.15
C GLU A 603 8.48 26.58 -21.57
N LYS A 604 7.72 25.58 -21.12
CA LYS A 604 6.30 25.36 -21.43
C LYS A 604 6.02 25.22 -22.92
N ARG A 605 6.87 24.50 -23.63
CA ARG A 605 6.72 24.24 -25.08
C ARG A 605 7.44 22.98 -25.52
N ASP A 606 7.01 22.43 -26.64
CA ASP A 606 7.73 21.37 -27.33
C ASP A 606 8.96 21.93 -28.07
N LEU A 607 10.11 21.28 -27.91
CA LEU A 607 11.37 21.69 -28.52
C LEU A 607 11.54 21.12 -29.93
N GLY A 608 12.12 21.91 -30.83
CA GLY A 608 12.38 21.49 -32.21
C GLY A 608 13.87 21.31 -32.53
N PRO A 609 14.21 20.80 -33.72
CA PRO A 609 15.59 20.70 -34.20
C PRO A 609 16.35 22.02 -34.12
N GLU A 610 15.65 23.14 -34.31
CA GLU A 610 16.19 24.50 -34.19
C GLU A 610 16.72 24.82 -32.79
N ASP A 611 16.14 24.27 -31.73
CA ASP A 611 16.57 24.50 -30.35
C ASP A 611 17.88 23.76 -30.04
N TYR A 612 18.00 22.53 -30.54
CA TYR A 612 19.22 21.72 -30.40
C TYR A 612 20.36 22.29 -31.25
N ALA A 613 20.06 22.71 -32.49
CA ALA A 613 21.05 23.30 -33.39
C ALA A 613 21.66 24.60 -32.84
N LYS A 614 20.87 25.45 -32.16
CA LYS A 614 21.39 26.66 -31.48
C LYS A 614 22.45 26.36 -30.43
N ARG A 615 22.46 25.14 -29.88
CA ARG A 615 23.41 24.67 -28.86
C ARG A 615 24.51 23.78 -29.44
N GLY A 616 24.53 23.57 -30.75
CA GLY A 616 25.48 22.68 -31.41
C GLY A 616 25.26 21.20 -31.08
N LEU A 617 24.04 20.82 -30.69
CA LEU A 617 23.68 19.45 -30.30
C LEU A 617 22.88 18.75 -31.41
N PRO A 618 23.00 17.42 -31.56
CA PRO A 618 22.15 16.65 -32.47
C PRO A 618 20.71 16.59 -31.93
N PHE A 619 19.72 16.55 -32.83
CA PHE A 619 18.31 16.41 -32.45
C PHE A 619 17.99 14.96 -32.06
N VAL A 620 18.42 14.58 -30.86
CA VAL A 620 18.21 13.27 -30.24
C VAL A 620 17.58 13.48 -28.87
N PHE A 621 16.48 12.78 -28.60
CA PHE A 621 15.82 12.76 -27.30
C PHE A 621 15.27 11.34 -27.06
N ASP A 622 15.68 10.76 -25.95
CA ASP A 622 15.27 9.46 -25.47
C ASP A 622 15.51 9.42 -23.96
N LEU A 623 15.42 8.24 -23.34
CA LEU A 623 15.64 8.12 -21.89
C LEU A 623 17.08 8.40 -21.47
N ASP A 624 18.05 8.26 -22.38
CA ASP A 624 19.47 8.57 -22.12
C ASP A 624 19.79 10.04 -22.46
N HIS A 625 18.99 10.67 -23.31
CA HIS A 625 19.11 12.06 -23.76
C HIS A 625 17.89 12.90 -23.35
N SER A 626 17.52 12.84 -22.08
CA SER A 626 16.29 13.45 -21.58
C SER A 626 16.44 14.83 -20.95
N ARG A 627 17.60 15.48 -21.10
CA ARG A 627 17.83 16.84 -20.58
C ARG A 627 17.60 17.91 -21.64
N CYS A 628 17.00 19.02 -21.21
CA CYS A 628 16.74 20.16 -22.06
C CYS A 628 18.07 20.81 -22.50
N PRO A 629 18.29 21.04 -23.80
CA PRO A 629 19.51 21.70 -24.27
C PRO A 629 19.60 23.18 -23.85
N ASN A 630 18.49 23.79 -23.44
CA ASN A 630 18.43 25.22 -23.13
C ASN A 630 18.59 25.52 -21.64
N ASP A 631 18.01 24.70 -20.76
CA ASP A 631 17.96 24.92 -19.30
C ASP A 631 18.54 23.74 -18.48
N GLY A 632 18.76 22.57 -19.08
CA GLY A 632 19.32 21.40 -18.40
C GLY A 632 18.33 20.56 -17.60
N HIS A 633 17.07 20.96 -17.48
CA HIS A 633 16.02 20.24 -16.74
C HIS A 633 15.47 19.05 -17.50
N GLN A 634 14.75 18.18 -16.78
CA GLN A 634 14.19 16.97 -17.33
C GLN A 634 13.07 17.25 -18.36
N LEU A 635 13.23 16.68 -19.56
CA LEU A 635 12.25 16.69 -20.64
C LEU A 635 11.26 15.54 -20.52
N GLN A 636 10.03 15.78 -20.97
CA GLN A 636 9.11 14.70 -21.30
C GLN A 636 9.41 14.18 -22.72
N VAL A 637 10.12 13.06 -22.78
CA VAL A 637 10.59 12.44 -24.04
C VAL A 637 9.71 11.31 -24.56
N GLN A 638 8.74 10.84 -23.75
CA GLN A 638 7.82 9.75 -24.12
C GLN A 638 6.34 10.17 -24.03
N GLN A 639 5.50 9.56 -24.87
CA GLN A 639 4.06 9.73 -24.82
C GLN A 639 3.49 9.14 -23.51
N PRO A 640 2.57 9.85 -22.80
CA PRO A 640 1.94 9.37 -21.57
C PRO A 640 0.81 8.37 -21.88
N THR A 641 1.18 7.21 -22.45
CA THR A 641 0.25 6.18 -22.95
C THR A 641 0.20 4.94 -22.06
N VAL A 642 -0.98 4.30 -22.01
CA VAL A 642 -1.18 2.99 -21.38
C VAL A 642 -0.74 1.83 -22.27
N MET A 643 -0.63 2.03 -23.58
CA MET A 643 -0.28 0.97 -24.53
C MET A 643 1.21 0.60 -24.38
N PRO A 644 1.54 -0.67 -24.10
CA PRO A 644 2.93 -1.10 -24.01
C PRO A 644 3.59 -1.14 -25.40
N ASN A 645 4.92 -1.09 -25.43
CA ASN A 645 5.65 -1.42 -26.64
C ASN A 645 5.69 -2.96 -26.79
N LEU A 646 5.01 -3.47 -27.81
CA LEU A 646 4.90 -4.91 -28.11
C LEU A 646 6.14 -5.48 -28.84
N ARG A 647 7.18 -4.66 -29.03
CA ARG A 647 8.46 -5.01 -29.68
C ARG A 647 8.26 -5.62 -31.08
N LEU A 648 7.30 -5.09 -31.82
CA LEU A 648 7.02 -5.50 -33.19
C LEU A 648 8.14 -5.02 -34.12
N SER A 649 8.43 -5.80 -35.16
CA SER A 649 9.25 -5.31 -36.27
C SER A 649 8.49 -4.20 -37.03
N THR A 650 9.21 -3.38 -37.79
CA THR A 650 8.57 -2.37 -38.66
C THR A 650 7.62 -3.01 -39.68
N GLU A 651 7.93 -4.23 -40.14
CA GLU A 651 7.08 -5.00 -41.06
C GLU A 651 5.80 -5.48 -40.37
N ASP A 652 5.91 -6.10 -39.19
CA ASP A 652 4.75 -6.51 -38.37
C ASP A 652 3.85 -5.29 -38.07
N ALA A 653 4.44 -4.13 -37.77
CA ALA A 653 3.69 -2.91 -37.53
C ALA A 653 2.95 -2.40 -38.78
N ARG A 654 3.55 -2.52 -39.97
CA ARG A 654 2.88 -2.21 -41.25
C ARG A 654 1.76 -3.16 -41.55
N ASP A 655 1.95 -4.45 -41.29
CA ASP A 655 0.94 -5.48 -41.49
C ASP A 655 -0.29 -5.22 -40.62
N VAL A 656 -0.06 -5.00 -39.31
CA VAL A 656 -1.12 -4.63 -38.37
C VAL A 656 -1.79 -3.33 -38.78
N ALA A 657 -1.04 -2.27 -39.10
CA ALA A 657 -1.61 -1.00 -39.56
C ALA A 657 -2.45 -1.16 -40.85
N SER A 658 -2.02 -2.06 -41.75
CA SER A 658 -2.72 -2.37 -43.00
C SER A 658 -4.01 -3.14 -42.76
N TYR A 659 -4.09 -3.95 -41.70
CA TYR A 659 -5.36 -4.49 -41.25
C TYR A 659 -6.24 -3.41 -40.60
N LEU A 660 -5.69 -2.62 -39.67
CA LEU A 660 -6.42 -1.58 -38.94
C LEU A 660 -7.05 -0.52 -39.87
N ILE A 661 -6.38 -0.12 -40.94
CA ILE A 661 -6.93 0.86 -41.89
C ILE A 661 -8.15 0.33 -42.68
N THR A 662 -8.33 -1.00 -42.72
CA THR A 662 -9.54 -1.63 -43.29
C THR A 662 -10.72 -1.63 -42.34
N LEU A 663 -10.49 -1.43 -41.04
CA LEU A 663 -11.53 -1.40 -40.01
C LEU A 663 -12.26 -0.04 -40.05
N LYS A 664 -13.27 0.03 -40.91
CA LYS A 664 -14.13 1.18 -41.15
C LYS A 664 -15.46 0.74 -41.74
N HIS A 665 -16.51 1.53 -41.54
CA HIS A 665 -17.74 1.35 -42.31
C HIS A 665 -17.53 1.74 -43.77
N ALA A 666 -18.17 1.01 -44.69
CA ALA A 666 -18.01 1.23 -46.14
C ALA A 666 -18.57 2.59 -46.61
N ASP A 667 -19.56 3.11 -45.90
CA ASP A 667 -20.25 4.37 -46.11
C ASP A 667 -19.68 5.52 -45.26
N ALA A 668 -18.63 5.29 -44.48
CA ALA A 668 -18.02 6.29 -43.61
C ALA A 668 -17.52 7.50 -44.42
N ARG A 669 -18.24 8.62 -44.32
CA ARG A 669 -17.91 9.91 -44.93
C ARG A 669 -18.16 11.02 -43.92
N TYR A 670 -17.21 11.95 -43.85
CA TYR A 670 -17.25 13.07 -42.93
C TYR A 670 -17.35 14.38 -43.71
N ALA A 671 -18.12 15.33 -43.19
CA ALA A 671 -18.34 16.62 -43.84
C ALA A 671 -17.02 17.40 -43.96
N PRO A 672 -16.76 18.09 -45.07
CA PRO A 672 -15.61 18.99 -45.18
C PRO A 672 -15.64 20.03 -44.06
N ALA A 673 -14.48 20.26 -43.43
CA ALA A 673 -14.33 21.19 -42.31
C ALA A 673 -13.43 22.39 -42.70
N PRO A 674 -13.92 23.32 -43.56
CA PRO A 674 -13.11 24.44 -44.05
C PRO A 674 -12.74 25.45 -42.95
N PHE A 675 -13.56 25.56 -41.90
CA PHE A 675 -13.35 26.47 -40.76
C PHE A 675 -12.16 26.11 -39.87
N MET A 676 -11.62 24.90 -39.98
CA MET A 676 -10.59 24.39 -39.06
C MET A 676 -9.28 25.18 -39.07
N ASP A 677 -8.97 25.89 -40.17
CA ASP A 677 -7.79 26.76 -40.28
C ASP A 677 -8.13 28.25 -40.09
N ASP A 678 -9.35 28.58 -39.66
CA ASP A 678 -9.75 29.97 -39.36
C ASP A 678 -9.14 30.44 -38.02
N PRO A 679 -8.23 31.42 -38.01
CA PRO A 679 -7.58 31.90 -36.79
C PRO A 679 -8.55 32.62 -35.84
N SER A 680 -9.69 33.13 -36.33
CA SER A 680 -10.68 33.82 -35.49
C SER A 680 -11.33 32.89 -34.46
N LEU A 681 -11.35 31.59 -34.74
CA LEU A 681 -11.92 30.56 -33.88
C LEU A 681 -11.00 30.15 -32.73
N VAL A 682 -9.69 30.39 -32.83
CA VAL A 682 -8.67 29.91 -31.88
C VAL A 682 -8.92 30.41 -30.46
N ALA A 683 -9.20 31.70 -30.30
CA ALA A 683 -9.42 32.30 -28.97
C ALA A 683 -10.68 31.75 -28.29
N LYS A 684 -11.80 31.66 -29.03
CA LYS A 684 -13.07 31.08 -28.56
C LYS A 684 -12.89 29.60 -28.23
N GLY A 685 -12.23 28.84 -29.10
CA GLY A 685 -11.94 27.43 -28.92
C GLY A 685 -11.07 27.17 -27.67
N LYS A 686 -10.00 27.95 -27.49
CA LYS A 686 -9.15 27.85 -26.29
C LYS A 686 -9.93 28.09 -25.00
N ALA A 687 -10.79 29.10 -24.98
CA ALA A 687 -11.62 29.40 -23.81
C ALA A 687 -12.60 28.25 -23.50
N LEU A 688 -13.25 27.68 -24.53
CA LEU A 688 -14.15 26.55 -24.39
C LEU A 688 -13.43 25.29 -23.90
N VAL A 689 -12.25 24.98 -24.46
CA VAL A 689 -11.44 23.83 -24.06
C VAL A 689 -11.02 23.91 -22.58
N LYS A 690 -10.69 25.12 -22.08
CA LYS A 690 -10.45 25.33 -20.64
C LYS A 690 -11.72 25.14 -19.82
N ASN A 691 -12.83 25.75 -20.25
CA ASN A 691 -14.10 25.70 -19.53
C ASN A 691 -14.64 24.26 -19.37
N TYR A 692 -14.54 23.45 -20.42
CA TYR A 692 -14.94 22.04 -20.40
C TYR A 692 -13.86 21.10 -19.84
N GLY A 693 -12.71 21.63 -19.42
CA GLY A 693 -11.65 20.88 -18.74
C GLY A 693 -10.98 19.82 -19.61
N CYS A 694 -10.92 20.00 -20.94
CA CYS A 694 -10.41 18.96 -21.83
C CYS A 694 -8.95 18.60 -21.53
N ALA A 695 -8.15 19.55 -21.05
CA ALA A 695 -6.74 19.35 -20.67
C ALA A 695 -6.55 18.48 -19.42
N GLY A 696 -7.59 18.30 -18.60
CA GLY A 696 -7.60 17.32 -17.51
C GLY A 696 -7.41 15.90 -18.04
N CYS A 697 -8.06 15.59 -19.18
CA CYS A 697 -8.00 14.28 -19.83
C CYS A 697 -6.93 14.19 -20.93
N HIS A 698 -6.66 15.27 -21.66
CA HIS A 698 -5.81 15.27 -22.86
C HIS A 698 -4.54 16.08 -22.66
N GLU A 699 -3.43 15.66 -23.28
CA GLU A 699 -2.29 16.55 -23.50
C GLU A 699 -2.62 17.46 -24.71
N ILE A 700 -2.69 18.77 -24.49
CA ILE A 700 -3.05 19.75 -25.52
C ILE A 700 -1.99 20.84 -25.52
N ALA A 701 -1.46 21.15 -26.70
CA ALA A 701 -0.47 22.22 -26.88
C ALA A 701 -0.98 23.56 -26.31
N SER A 702 -0.14 24.23 -25.53
CA SER A 702 -0.41 25.50 -24.82
C SER A 702 -1.37 25.42 -23.62
N LEU A 703 -1.72 24.20 -23.18
CA LEU A 703 -2.61 23.91 -22.04
C LEU A 703 -2.07 22.77 -21.14
N GLU A 704 -0.76 22.48 -21.20
CA GLU A 704 -0.14 21.35 -20.51
C GLU A 704 -0.16 21.47 -18.97
N GLU A 705 -0.18 22.69 -18.45
CA GLU A 705 -0.25 22.98 -17.02
C GLU A 705 -1.69 23.12 -16.48
N GLU A 706 -2.70 23.02 -17.34
CA GLU A 706 -4.09 23.09 -16.91
C GLU A 706 -4.43 21.84 -16.08
N GLY A 707 -4.97 22.08 -14.89
CA GLY A 707 -5.36 21.03 -13.96
C GLY A 707 -6.72 20.39 -14.28
N ARG A 708 -7.08 19.39 -13.49
CA ARG A 708 -8.42 18.82 -13.45
C ARG A 708 -9.43 19.86 -12.94
N ILE A 709 -10.65 19.87 -13.49
CA ILE A 709 -11.68 20.89 -13.18
C ILE A 709 -12.69 20.48 -12.10
N GLY A 710 -12.77 19.20 -11.76
CA GLY A 710 -13.70 18.65 -10.78
C GLY A 710 -13.21 18.89 -9.35
N THR A 711 -14.16 18.95 -8.42
CA THR A 711 -13.85 18.99 -6.99
C THR A 711 -13.11 17.72 -6.58
N GLU A 712 -12.29 17.85 -5.53
CA GLU A 712 -11.76 16.69 -4.82
C GLU A 712 -12.93 15.90 -4.21
N LEU A 713 -12.92 14.59 -4.42
CA LEU A 713 -13.99 13.66 -4.01
C LEU A 713 -13.65 12.88 -2.75
#